data_AF-A0A0P9R405-F1
#
_entry.id   AF-A0A0P9R405-F1
#
_cell.length_a   1.000
_cell.length_b   1.000
_cell.length_c   1.000
_cell.angle_alpha   90.00
_cell.angle_beta   90.00
_cell.angle_gamma   90.00
#
_symmetry.space_group_name_H-M   'P 1'
#
loop_
_entity.id
_entity.type
_entity.pdbx_description
1 polymer ?
#
loop_
_entity_poly.entity_id
_entity_poly.type
_entity_poly.pdbx_seq_one_letter_code
_entity_poly.pdbx_strand_id
1 'polypeptide(L)'
;MSKAKLPPESEVVSWLKQIIENEELLELIQGQEAITSLTDAVVQEHFLPSFGIDYISRRASAEAADFVLGRLSLLEIISINTSISLTTGEVLRPDILCFNPETKTLVVFEVKRASETERQTVTELAGYEQELRNMLPFLGGFDVCFVVVAADWSTLLVHAVGSMNAWSGKQCLALKLINDDSGFGLVAHLPEAWHLTGSTNLPVEALPSIDLYLAYKGIDDDIDQGEVDSVRADDANVAWPPRVVLTAMDVISRAGDRAGSHGFMMLWRDVNGFGRGRWCITLAAIDPYTMHAWCRDNGLPQRESEAAAFLHERRGDLLGQTPTTVYDIAKAAFPILQEHFDPEFGGDFHWHLKTRQYRHRAVPTRFDFWGGLGQHAREFVCNPAVRNNYMPFVGFNQLDWTDPAVAMTLVTNLSQGNPFPRGVIKCSDAFLVGRVLGDLLGAAFNTAPDKELAEKFEPLVEWAQLEALRFAIEMKQMYDITDEIITPMPMLSRDPVKRMQATVELAQWVSTDLIGKRHPFHQACFDLGYRHAWLFNLLAAQHAHHADPSEHEAAASIARNIIKGLLSRAEGSQGQMFQSSGFVDFMAFLEPYFANGLDLSDMQKMNEVIEAIPTYALLAGFPKAIVDGADSIIPVVLHRTHAPFPVRVDWEWLKSGIRALFESGDHCPAIVFSQDGTVGSCRLVEPFRLLAPISDPNEEVYVLDESSAVNIAIKMTWNEVKDFYAKRTQGYEALE
;
A
#
# COMPACT_ATOMS: atom_id res chain seq x y z
N MET A 1 24.09 -38.04 17.18
CA MET A 1 24.27 -37.04 18.25
C MET A 1 23.04 -37.07 19.14
N SER A 2 23.18 -37.26 20.45
CA SER A 2 22.04 -37.23 21.37
C SER A 2 21.47 -35.81 21.42
N LYS A 3 20.17 -35.62 21.21
CA LYS A 3 19.49 -34.33 21.47
C LYS A 3 19.84 -33.89 22.90
N ALA A 4 20.41 -32.69 23.05
CA ALA A 4 20.63 -32.08 24.35
C ALA A 4 19.29 -32.09 25.11
N LYS A 5 19.33 -32.51 26.38
CA LYS A 5 18.13 -32.65 27.20
C LYS A 5 17.67 -31.25 27.60
N LEU A 6 16.47 -30.86 27.17
CA LEU A 6 15.90 -29.56 27.53
C LEU A 6 15.74 -29.44 29.06
N PRO A 7 16.08 -28.29 29.66
CA PRO A 7 15.99 -28.08 31.10
C PRO A 7 14.51 -28.12 31.58
N PRO A 8 14.24 -28.48 32.85
CA PRO A 8 12.92 -28.35 33.46
C PRO A 8 12.47 -26.87 33.55
N GLU A 9 11.17 -26.61 33.39
CA GLU A 9 10.60 -25.25 33.49
C GLU A 9 10.93 -24.59 34.84
N SER A 10 10.86 -25.36 35.94
CA SER A 10 11.21 -24.87 37.28
C SER A 10 12.67 -24.39 37.40
N GLU A 11 13.59 -24.98 36.62
CA GLU A 11 15.00 -24.59 36.59
C GLU A 11 15.17 -23.26 35.85
N VAL A 12 14.49 -23.12 34.71
CA VAL A 12 14.46 -21.87 33.93
C VAL A 12 13.83 -20.73 34.73
N VAL A 13 12.69 -20.97 35.40
CA VAL A 13 12.05 -19.97 36.27
C VAL A 13 12.94 -19.57 37.44
N SER A 14 13.65 -20.52 38.04
CA SER A 14 14.60 -20.21 39.13
C SER A 14 15.78 -19.37 38.65
N TRP A 15 16.26 -19.64 37.44
CA TRP A 15 17.30 -18.85 36.79
C TRP A 15 16.80 -17.45 36.41
N LEU A 16 15.63 -17.34 35.78
CA LEU A 16 14.99 -16.06 35.46
C LEU A 16 14.80 -15.18 36.71
N LYS A 17 14.37 -15.79 37.83
CA LYS A 17 14.28 -15.10 39.11
C LYS A 17 15.62 -14.48 39.51
N GLN A 18 16.71 -15.25 39.47
CA GLN A 18 18.04 -14.77 39.90
C GLN A 18 18.50 -13.59 39.05
N ILE A 19 18.36 -13.67 37.73
CA ILE A 19 18.79 -12.59 36.83
C ILE A 19 17.89 -11.35 36.94
N ILE A 20 16.61 -11.51 37.30
CA ILE A 20 15.71 -10.39 37.60
C ILE A 20 16.12 -9.71 38.90
N GLU A 21 16.36 -10.48 39.97
CA GLU A 21 16.79 -9.95 41.28
C GLU A 21 18.17 -9.26 41.22
N ASN A 22 19.03 -9.70 40.29
CA ASN A 22 20.34 -9.08 40.04
C ASN A 22 20.29 -7.91 39.05
N GLU A 23 19.13 -7.60 38.45
CA GLU A 23 18.96 -6.58 37.39
C GLU A 23 19.76 -6.88 36.10
N GLU A 24 20.05 -8.15 35.83
CA GLU A 24 20.86 -8.63 34.69
C GLU A 24 20.00 -9.11 33.49
N LEU A 25 18.67 -9.23 33.66
CA LEU A 25 17.78 -9.81 32.65
C LEU A 25 17.91 -9.14 31.28
N LEU A 26 17.84 -7.80 31.25
CA LEU A 26 17.88 -7.06 29.98
C LEU A 26 19.20 -7.29 29.26
N GLU A 27 20.34 -7.25 29.97
CA GLU A 27 21.67 -7.43 29.38
C GLU A 27 21.88 -8.84 28.80
N LEU A 28 21.22 -9.85 29.36
CA LEU A 28 21.32 -11.24 28.91
C LEU A 28 20.49 -11.56 27.65
N ILE A 29 19.56 -10.69 27.25
CA ILE A 29 18.76 -10.89 26.04
C ILE A 29 19.58 -10.48 24.82
N GLN A 30 19.92 -11.45 23.96
CA GLN A 30 20.59 -11.17 22.70
C GLN A 30 19.58 -10.75 21.61
N GLY A 31 20.04 -9.96 20.63
CA GLY A 31 19.22 -9.54 19.49
C GLY A 31 18.39 -8.28 19.72
N GLN A 32 18.57 -7.57 20.85
CA GLN A 32 17.90 -6.29 21.13
C GLN A 32 18.19 -5.24 20.06
N GLU A 33 19.46 -5.07 19.69
CA GLU A 33 19.89 -4.11 18.67
C GLU A 33 19.22 -4.37 17.31
N ALA A 34 18.95 -5.64 16.96
CA ALA A 34 18.26 -5.98 15.73
C ALA A 34 16.79 -5.51 15.78
N ILE A 35 16.10 -5.67 16.92
CA ILE A 35 14.73 -5.19 17.09
C ILE A 35 14.68 -3.67 17.03
N THR A 36 15.51 -2.99 17.82
CA THR A 36 15.53 -1.52 17.85
C THR A 36 15.93 -0.95 16.48
N SER A 37 16.85 -1.61 15.77
CA SER A 37 17.21 -1.24 14.41
C SER A 37 16.02 -1.29 13.44
N LEU A 38 15.11 -2.26 13.60
CA LEU A 38 13.89 -2.39 12.79
C LEU A 38 12.85 -1.33 13.12
N THR A 39 12.64 -1.03 14.41
CA THR A 39 11.67 0.01 14.82
C THR A 39 12.17 1.41 14.45
N ASP A 40 13.47 1.66 14.60
CA ASP A 40 14.13 2.90 14.18
C ASP A 40 14.10 3.12 12.65
N ALA A 41 14.11 2.04 11.86
CA ALA A 41 14.13 2.14 10.40
C ALA A 41 12.93 2.93 9.85
N VAL A 42 11.79 2.87 10.55
CA VAL A 42 10.54 3.52 10.15
C VAL A 42 10.59 5.05 10.31
N VAL A 43 11.49 5.58 11.15
CA VAL A 43 11.59 7.01 11.48
C VAL A 43 12.76 7.70 10.76
N GLN A 44 13.44 7.01 9.84
CA GLN A 44 14.58 7.56 9.11
C GLN A 44 14.19 8.72 8.21
N GLU A 45 15.04 9.75 8.15
CA GLU A 45 14.84 10.99 7.39
C GLU A 45 14.72 10.78 5.86
N HIS A 46 15.15 9.62 5.37
CA HIS A 46 15.14 9.26 3.95
C HIS A 46 14.40 7.96 3.65
N PHE A 47 13.59 7.46 4.58
CA PHE A 47 12.78 6.26 4.40
C PHE A 47 11.29 6.62 4.28
N LEU A 48 10.67 6.27 3.15
CA LEU A 48 9.24 6.45 2.95
C LEU A 48 8.47 5.22 3.45
N PRO A 49 7.53 5.36 4.40
CA PRO A 49 6.70 4.26 4.84
C PRO A 49 5.85 3.73 3.67
N SER A 50 5.96 2.44 3.38
CA SER A 50 5.08 1.76 2.42
C SER A 50 4.04 0.93 3.15
N PHE A 51 2.84 0.83 2.56
CA PHE A 51 1.84 -0.11 3.04
C PHE A 51 2.15 -1.49 2.48
N GLY A 52 2.73 -2.36 3.31
CA GLY A 52 2.93 -3.76 2.96
C GLY A 52 2.11 -4.62 3.90
N ILE A 53 1.09 -5.29 3.39
CA ILE A 53 0.23 -6.20 4.15
C ILE A 53 1.13 -7.16 4.94
N ASP A 54 1.98 -7.91 4.24
CA ASP A 54 2.93 -8.84 4.84
C ASP A 54 3.83 -8.20 5.92
N TYR A 55 4.22 -6.93 5.74
CA TYR A 55 5.10 -6.20 6.66
C TYR A 55 4.41 -5.75 7.96
N ILE A 56 3.08 -5.53 7.96
CA ILE A 56 2.33 -5.07 9.14
C ILE A 56 2.53 -6.02 10.32
N SER A 57 2.40 -7.34 10.09
CA SER A 57 2.54 -8.32 11.17
C SER A 57 3.97 -8.34 11.74
N ARG A 58 4.99 -8.30 10.88
CA ARG A 58 6.38 -8.32 11.31
C ARG A 58 6.72 -7.09 12.13
N ARG A 59 6.27 -5.92 11.65
CA ARG A 59 6.44 -4.65 12.32
C ARG A 59 5.74 -4.62 13.68
N ALA A 60 4.48 -5.08 13.76
CA ALA A 60 3.76 -5.13 15.03
C ALA A 60 4.46 -6.00 16.07
N SER A 61 5.04 -7.14 15.67
CA SER A 61 5.86 -7.97 16.56
C SER A 61 7.17 -7.28 16.99
N ALA A 62 7.83 -6.54 16.09
CA ALA A 62 9.02 -5.78 16.43
C ALA A 62 8.72 -4.62 17.40
N GLU A 63 7.66 -3.84 17.12
CA GLU A 63 7.19 -2.75 17.99
C GLU A 63 6.80 -3.26 19.38
N ALA A 64 6.07 -4.38 19.45
CA ALA A 64 5.71 -5.00 20.73
C ALA A 64 6.94 -5.49 21.50
N ALA A 65 7.91 -6.11 20.81
CA ALA A 65 9.14 -6.58 21.43
C ALA A 65 9.99 -5.40 21.96
N ASP A 66 10.17 -4.34 21.16
CA ASP A 66 10.91 -3.13 21.54
C ASP A 66 10.25 -2.42 22.74
N PHE A 67 8.92 -2.31 22.71
CA PHE A 67 8.15 -1.76 23.83
C PHE A 67 8.38 -2.54 25.12
N VAL A 68 8.30 -3.88 25.08
CA VAL A 68 8.49 -4.72 26.27
C VAL A 68 9.95 -4.67 26.75
N LEU A 69 10.94 -4.73 25.85
CA LEU A 69 12.36 -4.62 26.19
C LEU A 69 12.64 -3.34 26.98
N GLY A 70 12.08 -2.20 26.56
CA GLY A 70 12.16 -0.92 27.27
C GLY A 70 11.45 -0.88 28.63
N ARG A 71 10.88 -2.01 29.10
CA ARG A 71 10.20 -2.17 30.40
C ARG A 71 10.81 -3.27 31.27
N LEU A 72 11.86 -3.96 30.79
CA LEU A 72 12.52 -5.02 31.56
C LEU A 72 13.64 -4.51 32.48
N SER A 73 13.93 -3.20 32.48
CA SER A 73 14.81 -2.58 33.48
C SER A 73 14.09 -2.47 34.82
N LEU A 74 14.80 -2.75 35.93
CA LEU A 74 14.32 -2.55 37.31
C LEU A 74 12.94 -3.23 37.58
N LEU A 75 12.93 -4.56 37.66
CA LEU A 75 11.72 -5.35 37.92
C LEU A 75 11.62 -5.78 39.38
N GLU A 76 10.49 -5.46 40.02
CA GLU A 76 10.12 -5.97 41.34
C GLU A 76 9.25 -7.22 41.21
N ILE A 77 9.70 -8.36 41.74
CA ILE A 77 8.91 -9.60 41.69
C ILE A 77 7.74 -9.52 42.67
N ILE A 78 6.51 -9.62 42.15
CA ILE A 78 5.27 -9.71 42.93
C ILE A 78 5.00 -11.15 43.35
N SER A 79 5.12 -12.09 42.39
CA SER A 79 4.71 -13.48 42.60
C SER A 79 5.52 -14.42 41.70
N ILE A 80 5.80 -15.63 42.20
CA ILE A 80 6.43 -16.72 41.43
C ILE A 80 5.61 -17.98 41.65
N ASN A 81 5.12 -18.62 40.59
CA ASN A 81 4.39 -19.88 40.65
C ASN A 81 3.26 -19.92 41.71
N THR A 82 2.65 -18.77 41.98
CA THR A 82 1.65 -18.56 43.03
C THR A 82 0.36 -18.05 42.41
N SER A 83 -0.78 -18.44 42.98
CA SER A 83 -2.06 -18.07 42.38
C SER A 83 -2.28 -16.58 42.57
N ILE A 84 -2.59 -15.88 41.49
CA ILE A 84 -2.99 -14.47 41.52
C ILE A 84 -4.51 -14.30 41.60
N SER A 85 -5.31 -15.38 41.58
CA SER A 85 -6.77 -15.25 41.68
C SER A 85 -7.21 -14.69 43.04
N LEU A 86 -8.07 -13.67 42.98
CA LEU A 86 -8.82 -13.10 44.10
C LEU A 86 -9.96 -14.02 44.57
N THR A 87 -10.39 -14.97 43.74
CA THR A 87 -11.51 -15.86 44.01
C THR A 87 -11.04 -17.16 44.66
N THR A 88 -11.66 -17.51 45.78
CA THR A 88 -11.35 -18.77 46.47
C THR A 88 -11.73 -19.97 45.61
N GLY A 89 -10.78 -20.88 45.38
CA GLY A 89 -10.98 -22.11 44.61
C GLY A 89 -10.52 -22.03 43.15
N GLU A 90 -10.20 -20.84 42.66
CA GLU A 90 -9.59 -20.63 41.34
C GLU A 90 -8.06 -20.63 41.44
N VAL A 91 -7.39 -21.12 40.39
CA VAL A 91 -5.93 -21.22 40.34
C VAL A 91 -5.43 -20.64 39.02
N LEU A 92 -4.81 -19.47 39.09
CA LEU A 92 -4.17 -18.78 37.98
C LEU A 92 -2.73 -18.47 38.38
N ARG A 93 -1.76 -19.22 37.88
CA ARG A 93 -0.37 -19.18 38.34
C ARG A 93 0.58 -18.78 37.20
N PRO A 94 0.82 -17.48 37.00
CA PRO A 94 1.93 -17.08 36.13
C PRO A 94 3.25 -17.62 36.70
N ASP A 95 4.20 -17.93 35.83
CA ASP A 95 5.52 -18.38 36.27
C ASP A 95 6.21 -17.30 37.10
N ILE A 96 6.22 -16.07 36.59
CA ILE A 96 6.68 -14.88 37.31
C ILE A 96 5.77 -13.70 36.96
N LEU A 97 5.33 -12.97 37.99
CA LEU A 97 4.70 -11.66 37.84
C LEU A 97 5.61 -10.61 38.45
N CYS A 98 5.98 -9.61 37.65
CA CYS A 98 6.80 -8.48 38.06
C CYS A 98 6.05 -7.15 37.91
N PHE A 99 6.54 -6.13 38.60
CA PHE A 99 6.15 -4.75 38.44
C PHE A 99 7.38 -3.90 38.15
N ASN A 100 7.31 -3.04 37.14
CA ASN A 100 8.32 -2.03 36.89
C ASN A 100 7.84 -0.71 37.52
N PRO A 101 8.50 -0.20 38.59
CA PRO A 101 8.04 1.00 39.28
C PRO A 101 8.31 2.30 38.53
N GLU A 102 9.29 2.33 37.62
CA GLU A 102 9.60 3.53 36.82
C GLU A 102 8.52 3.78 35.77
N THR A 103 8.11 2.71 35.10
CA THR A 103 7.16 2.78 33.99
C THR A 103 5.74 2.45 34.41
N LYS A 104 5.55 1.96 35.65
CA LYS A 104 4.29 1.51 36.23
C LYS A 104 3.60 0.42 35.41
N THR A 105 4.39 -0.50 34.88
CA THR A 105 3.91 -1.62 34.05
C THR A 105 4.00 -2.94 34.80
N LEU A 106 3.04 -3.83 34.57
CA LEU A 106 3.07 -5.21 35.02
C LEU A 106 3.71 -6.07 33.93
N VAL A 107 4.62 -6.97 34.32
CA VAL A 107 5.30 -7.88 33.38
C VAL A 107 5.02 -9.31 33.80
N VAL A 108 4.37 -10.06 32.91
CA VAL A 108 3.99 -11.46 33.12
C VAL A 108 4.94 -12.34 32.32
N PHE A 109 5.69 -13.20 32.99
CA PHE A 109 6.53 -14.20 32.36
C PHE A 109 5.83 -15.54 32.32
N GLU A 110 5.99 -16.22 31.20
CA GLU A 110 5.46 -17.56 30.97
C GLU A 110 6.50 -18.39 30.20
N VAL A 111 6.86 -19.56 30.73
CA VAL A 111 7.94 -20.42 30.23
C VAL A 111 7.34 -21.67 29.59
N LYS A 112 7.76 -22.00 28.37
CA LYS A 112 7.29 -23.15 27.61
C LYS A 112 8.43 -24.06 27.17
N ARG A 113 8.32 -25.35 27.49
CA ARG A 113 9.36 -26.35 27.22
C ARG A 113 9.05 -27.30 26.05
N ALA A 114 7.79 -27.62 25.79
CA ALA A 114 7.40 -28.67 24.84
C ALA A 114 6.18 -28.28 24.00
N SER A 115 6.13 -28.80 22.76
CA SER A 115 5.07 -28.52 21.79
C SER A 115 3.64 -28.88 22.23
N GLU A 116 3.49 -29.72 23.26
CA GLU A 116 2.18 -30.13 23.77
C GLU A 116 1.55 -29.10 24.74
N THR A 117 2.34 -28.31 25.46
CA THR A 117 1.85 -27.32 26.45
C THR A 117 1.56 -25.94 25.84
N GLU A 118 1.94 -25.72 24.59
CA GLU A 118 1.75 -24.44 23.87
C GLU A 118 0.29 -24.14 23.51
N ARG A 119 -0.59 -25.14 23.53
CA ARG A 119 -2.02 -25.00 23.20
C ARG A 119 -2.78 -24.11 24.19
N GLN A 120 -2.21 -23.83 25.37
CA GLN A 120 -2.88 -23.10 26.44
C GLN A 120 -2.29 -21.71 26.68
N THR A 121 -1.12 -21.38 26.12
CA THR A 121 -0.38 -20.14 26.42
C THR A 121 -1.24 -18.88 26.30
N VAL A 122 -1.95 -18.68 25.18
CA VAL A 122 -2.79 -17.48 25.01
C VAL A 122 -3.95 -17.45 26.01
N THR A 123 -4.50 -18.61 26.34
CA THR A 123 -5.62 -18.71 27.29
C THR A 123 -5.15 -18.40 28.71
N GLU A 124 -3.95 -18.86 29.07
CA GLU A 124 -3.31 -18.54 30.35
C GLU A 124 -3.01 -17.04 30.47
N LEU A 125 -2.33 -16.45 29.47
CA LEU A 125 -2.02 -15.02 29.47
C LEU A 125 -3.27 -14.15 29.54
N ALA A 126 -4.33 -14.50 28.79
CA ALA A 126 -5.62 -13.80 28.86
C ALA A 126 -6.29 -13.96 30.24
N GLY A 127 -6.20 -15.14 30.85
CA GLY A 127 -6.68 -15.38 32.20
C GLY A 127 -5.94 -14.54 33.24
N TYR A 128 -4.61 -14.46 33.14
CA TYR A 128 -3.79 -13.61 34.00
C TYR A 128 -4.13 -12.14 33.83
N GLU A 129 -4.25 -11.65 32.59
CA GLU A 129 -4.64 -10.27 32.31
C GLU A 129 -6.00 -9.92 32.92
N GLN A 130 -6.98 -10.81 32.77
CA GLN A 130 -8.30 -10.59 33.34
C GLN A 130 -8.25 -10.49 34.86
N GLU A 131 -7.45 -11.32 35.51
CA GLU A 131 -7.30 -11.28 36.97
C GLU A 131 -6.59 -10.00 37.44
N LEU A 132 -5.57 -9.55 36.70
CA LEU A 132 -4.93 -8.26 36.95
C LEU A 132 -5.92 -7.10 36.77
N ARG A 133 -6.82 -7.16 35.78
CA ARG A 133 -7.90 -6.17 35.59
C ARG A 133 -8.94 -6.20 36.71
N ASN A 134 -9.18 -7.36 37.33
CA ASN A 134 -10.04 -7.46 38.51
C ASN A 134 -9.41 -6.71 39.70
N MET A 135 -8.08 -6.74 39.83
CA MET A 135 -7.34 -5.98 40.85
C MET A 135 -7.24 -4.49 40.51
N LEU A 136 -7.01 -4.17 39.23
CA LEU A 136 -6.77 -2.82 38.72
C LEU A 136 -7.72 -2.53 37.55
N PRO A 137 -8.96 -2.08 37.84
CA PRO A 137 -9.91 -1.71 36.79
C PRO A 137 -9.34 -0.62 35.87
N PHE A 138 -9.63 -0.72 34.57
CA PHE A 138 -9.14 0.19 33.52
C PHE A 138 -7.65 0.08 33.16
N LEU A 139 -6.96 -1.01 33.52
CA LEU A 139 -5.64 -1.31 32.95
C LEU A 139 -5.69 -1.25 31.42
N GLY A 140 -4.85 -0.40 30.85
CA GLY A 140 -4.64 -0.29 29.41
C GLY A 140 -3.85 -1.48 28.87
N GLY A 141 -3.94 -1.71 27.56
CA GLY A 141 -3.20 -2.80 26.91
C GLY A 141 -1.68 -2.66 26.96
N PHE A 142 -1.17 -1.43 27.17
CA PHE A 142 0.26 -1.12 27.32
C PHE A 142 0.73 -1.16 28.78
N ASP A 143 -0.18 -1.30 29.75
CA ASP A 143 0.16 -1.38 31.18
C ASP A 143 0.48 -2.81 31.62
N VAL A 144 0.19 -3.80 30.75
CA VAL A 144 0.51 -5.22 30.95
C VAL A 144 1.36 -5.72 29.78
N CYS A 145 2.60 -6.09 30.08
CA CYS A 145 3.54 -6.68 29.16
C CYS A 145 3.62 -8.19 29.39
N PHE A 146 3.74 -8.96 28.31
CA PHE A 146 3.96 -10.39 28.37
C PHE A 146 5.37 -10.74 27.88
N VAL A 147 6.00 -11.70 28.53
CA VAL A 147 7.28 -12.29 28.13
C VAL A 147 7.10 -13.80 28.04
N VAL A 148 7.11 -14.33 26.83
CA VAL A 148 7.03 -15.77 26.60
C VAL A 148 8.43 -16.30 26.31
N VAL A 149 8.92 -17.19 27.19
CA VAL A 149 10.23 -17.83 27.05
C VAL A 149 10.02 -19.27 26.59
N ALA A 150 10.48 -19.62 25.39
CA ALA A 150 10.29 -20.96 24.87
C ALA A 150 11.60 -21.58 24.35
N ALA A 151 11.82 -22.87 24.63
CA ALA A 151 12.95 -23.62 24.07
C ALA A 151 12.71 -24.00 22.60
N ASP A 152 11.45 -24.25 22.25
CA ASP A 152 10.99 -24.50 20.89
C ASP A 152 9.83 -23.55 20.58
N TRP A 153 9.80 -23.01 19.36
CA TRP A 153 8.78 -22.08 18.90
C TRP A 153 7.95 -22.79 17.83
N SER A 154 6.98 -23.61 18.25
CA SER A 154 6.14 -24.29 17.28
C SER A 154 5.27 -23.31 16.49
N THR A 155 4.76 -23.78 15.36
CA THR A 155 3.79 -23.06 14.53
C THR A 155 2.63 -22.48 15.35
N LEU A 156 2.08 -23.23 16.32
CA LEU A 156 0.95 -22.73 17.11
C LEU A 156 1.36 -21.58 18.03
N LEU A 157 2.51 -21.69 18.70
CA LEU A 157 2.99 -20.64 19.60
C LEU A 157 3.38 -19.37 18.81
N VAL A 158 4.01 -19.54 17.65
CA VAL A 158 4.34 -18.43 16.73
C VAL A 158 3.07 -17.70 16.29
N HIS A 159 2.05 -18.40 15.78
CA HIS A 159 0.80 -17.77 15.38
C HIS A 159 0.04 -17.14 16.55
N ALA A 160 0.09 -17.76 17.73
CA ALA A 160 -0.52 -17.24 18.95
C ALA A 160 0.07 -15.88 19.34
N VAL A 161 1.38 -15.80 19.54
CA VAL A 161 2.05 -14.56 19.95
C VAL A 161 2.01 -13.53 18.82
N GLY A 162 2.22 -13.96 17.56
CA GLY A 162 2.07 -13.08 16.40
C GLY A 162 0.67 -12.46 16.31
N SER A 163 -0.39 -13.24 16.57
CA SER A 163 -1.77 -12.74 16.58
C SER A 163 -2.05 -11.80 17.75
N MET A 164 -1.45 -12.04 18.92
CA MET A 164 -1.56 -11.13 20.06
C MET A 164 -0.96 -9.76 19.73
N ASN A 165 0.23 -9.75 19.13
CA ASN A 165 0.93 -8.52 18.76
C ASN A 165 0.24 -7.80 17.59
N ALA A 166 -0.01 -8.50 16.48
CA ALA A 166 -0.50 -7.87 15.23
C ALA A 166 -1.99 -7.50 15.26
N TRP A 167 -2.85 -8.34 15.87
CA TRP A 167 -4.31 -8.21 15.73
C TRP A 167 -5.01 -7.83 17.03
N SER A 168 -4.42 -8.16 18.18
CA SER A 168 -5.01 -7.85 19.49
C SER A 168 -4.37 -6.63 20.18
N GLY A 169 -3.34 -6.03 19.56
CA GLY A 169 -2.62 -4.87 20.09
C GLY A 169 -1.94 -5.12 21.44
N LYS A 170 -1.61 -6.39 21.74
CA LYS A 170 -0.94 -6.77 22.99
C LYS A 170 0.56 -6.60 22.86
N GLN A 171 1.22 -6.39 24.00
CA GLN A 171 2.66 -6.19 24.07
C GLN A 171 3.32 -7.48 24.56
N CYS A 172 3.74 -8.35 23.63
CA CYS A 172 4.39 -9.62 23.97
C CYS A 172 5.79 -9.72 23.36
N LEU A 173 6.79 -9.90 24.24
CA LEU A 173 8.15 -10.27 23.86
C LEU A 173 8.28 -11.78 23.79
N ALA A 174 8.71 -12.27 22.64
CA ALA A 174 9.01 -13.67 22.41
C ALA A 174 10.53 -13.90 22.59
N LEU A 175 10.90 -14.78 23.52
CA LEU A 175 12.29 -15.15 23.79
C LEU A 175 12.51 -16.63 23.51
N LYS A 176 13.57 -16.92 22.77
CA LYS A 176 14.08 -18.28 22.59
C LYS A 176 15.12 -18.59 23.65
N LEU A 177 14.88 -19.67 24.40
CA LEU A 177 15.84 -20.19 25.37
C LEU A 177 16.97 -20.93 24.62
N ILE A 178 18.20 -20.51 24.85
CA ILE A 178 19.40 -21.22 24.41
C ILE A 178 20.05 -21.86 25.63
N ASN A 179 20.58 -23.07 25.44
CA ASN A 179 21.35 -23.78 26.45
C ASN A 179 22.64 -24.27 25.80
N ASP A 180 23.76 -23.67 26.19
CA ASP A 180 25.10 -24.03 25.72
C ASP A 180 26.01 -24.45 26.90
N ASP A 181 27.28 -24.72 26.61
CA ASP A 181 28.25 -25.13 27.63
C ASP A 181 28.49 -24.05 28.71
N SER A 182 28.08 -22.80 28.47
CA SER A 182 28.13 -21.68 29.42
C SER A 182 26.84 -21.46 30.22
N GLY A 183 25.75 -22.18 29.92
CA GLY A 183 24.49 -22.16 30.67
C GLY A 183 23.31 -21.68 29.84
N PHE A 184 22.33 -21.05 30.49
CA PHE A 184 21.15 -20.50 29.83
C PHE A 184 21.42 -19.13 29.22
N GLY A 185 20.84 -18.90 28.04
CA GLY A 185 20.80 -17.60 27.38
C GLY A 185 19.43 -17.34 26.75
N LEU A 186 19.14 -16.07 26.47
CA LEU A 186 17.88 -15.65 25.84
C LEU A 186 18.20 -14.93 24.54
N VAL A 187 17.44 -15.25 23.49
CA VAL A 187 17.52 -14.54 22.21
C VAL A 187 16.13 -14.06 21.84
N ALA A 188 16.02 -12.80 21.47
CA ALA A 188 14.76 -12.26 21.00
C ALA A 188 14.32 -12.96 19.69
N HIS A 189 13.06 -13.35 19.65
CA HIS A 189 12.43 -14.01 18.50
C HIS A 189 11.27 -13.13 18.03
N LEU A 190 11.15 -12.91 16.72
CA LEU A 190 10.04 -12.15 16.14
C LEU A 190 9.03 -13.13 15.50
N PRO A 191 7.89 -13.39 16.15
CA PRO A 191 6.87 -14.27 15.60
C PRO A 191 6.07 -13.54 14.51
N GLU A 192 5.76 -14.24 13.43
CA GLU A 192 4.95 -13.73 12.32
C GLU A 192 3.52 -14.31 12.41
N ALA A 193 2.50 -13.46 12.28
CA ALA A 193 1.10 -13.84 12.50
C ALA A 193 0.48 -14.57 11.29
N TRP A 194 1.12 -14.51 10.12
CA TRP A 194 0.59 -15.10 8.89
C TRP A 194 1.66 -15.47 7.89
N HIS A 195 1.23 -16.19 6.85
CA HIS A 195 2.04 -16.50 5.69
C HIS A 195 2.11 -15.30 4.75
N LEU A 196 3.29 -15.10 4.15
CA LEU A 196 3.49 -14.10 3.11
C LEU A 196 2.49 -14.30 1.98
N THR A 197 1.76 -13.24 1.66
CA THR A 197 0.82 -13.20 0.53
C THR A 197 1.56 -12.92 -0.78
N GLY A 198 2.70 -12.21 -0.71
CA GLY A 198 3.40 -11.68 -1.87
C GLY A 198 2.70 -10.45 -2.47
N SER A 199 1.68 -9.91 -1.80
CA SER A 199 0.97 -8.72 -2.25
C SER A 199 1.68 -7.46 -1.79
N THR A 200 2.06 -6.60 -2.74
CA THR A 200 2.63 -5.27 -2.44
C THR A 200 1.54 -4.21 -2.26
N ASN A 201 0.36 -4.42 -2.83
CA ASN A 201 -0.79 -3.51 -2.77
C ASN A 201 -2.07 -4.27 -2.41
N LEU A 202 -3.15 -3.56 -2.09
CA LEU A 202 -4.50 -4.11 -2.03
C LEU A 202 -5.03 -4.35 -3.45
N PRO A 203 -5.69 -5.48 -3.73
CA PRO A 203 -6.50 -5.64 -4.93
C PRO A 203 -7.52 -4.52 -5.04
N VAL A 204 -7.80 -4.06 -6.25
CA VAL A 204 -8.74 -2.94 -6.48
C VAL A 204 -10.14 -3.27 -5.97
N GLU A 205 -10.52 -4.54 -6.04
CA GLU A 205 -11.79 -5.09 -5.57
C GLU A 205 -11.82 -5.24 -4.04
N ALA A 206 -10.67 -5.24 -3.35
CA ALA A 206 -10.61 -5.46 -1.90
C ALA A 206 -11.10 -4.27 -1.07
N LEU A 207 -11.55 -3.19 -1.71
CA LEU A 207 -12.11 -2.00 -1.08
C LEU A 207 -13.59 -1.82 -1.50
N PRO A 208 -14.51 -2.73 -1.12
CA PRO A 208 -15.94 -2.45 -1.23
C PRO A 208 -16.29 -1.18 -0.47
N SER A 209 -17.27 -0.44 -0.97
CA SER A 209 -17.58 0.88 -0.45
C SER A 209 -19.06 1.17 -0.48
N ILE A 210 -19.53 1.93 0.50
CA ILE A 210 -20.92 2.37 0.64
C ILE A 210 -20.98 3.89 0.75
N ASP A 211 -22.09 4.48 0.29
CA ASP A 211 -22.40 5.89 0.48
C ASP A 211 -23.41 6.06 1.60
N LEU A 212 -23.14 7.01 2.50
CA LEU A 212 -24.08 7.49 3.49
C LEU A 212 -24.48 8.92 3.10
N TYR A 213 -25.63 9.05 2.44
CA TYR A 213 -26.21 10.33 2.05
C TYR A 213 -26.85 11.01 3.25
N LEU A 214 -26.62 12.32 3.39
CA LEU A 214 -27.14 13.14 4.48
C LEU A 214 -28.12 14.17 3.92
N ALA A 215 -29.38 13.78 3.78
CA ALA A 215 -30.48 14.69 3.44
C ALA A 215 -30.90 15.47 4.69
N TYR A 216 -31.10 16.78 4.62
CA TYR A 216 -31.59 17.52 5.80
C TYR A 216 -33.05 17.18 6.07
N LYS A 217 -33.39 17.07 7.36
CA LYS A 217 -34.78 16.88 7.79
C LYS A 217 -35.66 18.05 7.37
N GLY A 218 -36.87 17.73 6.91
CA GLY A 218 -37.89 18.72 6.54
C GLY A 218 -37.77 19.28 5.12
N ILE A 219 -36.84 18.78 4.28
CA ILE A 219 -36.76 19.18 2.86
C ILE A 219 -38.01 18.74 2.09
N ASP A 220 -38.57 17.56 2.38
CA ASP A 220 -39.73 17.02 1.67
C ASP A 220 -41.07 17.71 2.06
N ASP A 221 -41.14 18.38 3.21
CA ASP A 221 -42.37 19.06 3.69
C ASP A 221 -42.65 20.38 2.97
N ASP A 222 -41.65 20.98 2.31
CA ASP A 222 -41.77 22.24 1.55
C ASP A 222 -41.98 22.04 0.03
N ILE A 223 -41.85 20.80 -0.49
CA ILE A 223 -42.01 20.51 -1.92
C ILE A 223 -43.48 20.67 -2.38
N ASP A 224 -44.45 20.51 -1.49
CA ASP A 224 -45.88 20.67 -1.78
C ASP A 224 -46.33 22.16 -1.86
N GLN A 225 -45.44 23.13 -1.61
CA GLN A 225 -45.75 24.56 -1.65
C GLN A 225 -45.08 25.33 -2.79
N GLY A 226 -44.91 24.76 -3.97
CA GLY A 226 -44.80 25.53 -5.23
C GLY A 226 -43.69 26.59 -5.39
N GLU A 227 -42.80 26.78 -4.43
CA GLU A 227 -41.61 27.63 -4.50
C GLU A 227 -40.37 26.74 -4.49
N VAL A 228 -39.87 26.39 -5.67
CA VAL A 228 -38.66 25.57 -5.83
C VAL A 228 -37.37 26.37 -5.58
N ASP A 229 -37.45 27.61 -5.06
CA ASP A 229 -36.31 28.54 -4.97
C ASP A 229 -35.99 29.06 -3.55
N SER A 230 -36.64 28.58 -2.49
CA SER A 230 -36.51 29.20 -1.15
C SER A 230 -36.02 28.29 -0.01
N VAL A 231 -35.28 27.21 -0.30
CA VAL A 231 -34.34 26.66 0.70
C VAL A 231 -33.16 27.64 0.84
N ARG A 232 -33.38 28.69 1.64
CA ARG A 232 -32.37 29.66 2.13
C ARG A 232 -31.29 30.01 1.08
N ALA A 233 -31.66 30.83 0.11
CA ALA A 233 -30.73 31.50 -0.79
C ALA A 233 -29.65 32.37 -0.09
N ASP A 234 -29.72 32.53 1.24
CA ASP A 234 -28.68 33.20 2.05
C ASP A 234 -27.48 32.29 2.42
N ASP A 235 -27.52 30.97 2.15
CA ASP A 235 -26.39 30.05 2.37
C ASP A 235 -25.56 29.79 1.10
N ALA A 236 -25.43 30.82 0.25
CA ALA A 236 -24.60 30.84 -0.96
C ALA A 236 -23.09 30.61 -0.69
N ASN A 237 -22.69 30.34 0.56
CA ASN A 237 -21.29 30.30 0.96
C ASN A 237 -20.97 29.33 2.11
N VAL A 238 -21.44 28.08 2.05
CA VAL A 238 -20.93 27.04 2.97
C VAL A 238 -20.16 25.98 2.18
N ALA A 239 -18.93 26.32 1.82
CA ALA A 239 -17.91 25.37 1.35
C ALA A 239 -17.54 24.33 2.42
N TRP A 240 -18.03 24.49 3.65
CA TRP A 240 -17.63 23.73 4.82
C TRP A 240 -18.74 22.78 5.29
N PRO A 241 -18.40 21.53 5.67
CA PRO A 241 -19.39 20.62 6.20
C PRO A 241 -19.90 21.06 7.58
N PRO A 242 -21.16 20.75 7.94
CA PRO A 242 -21.67 20.98 9.29
C PRO A 242 -20.82 20.24 10.32
N ARG A 243 -20.58 20.86 11.48
CA ARG A 243 -19.72 20.28 12.54
C ARG A 243 -20.17 18.88 12.99
N VAL A 244 -21.49 18.64 13.04
CA VAL A 244 -22.04 17.33 13.39
C VAL A 244 -21.62 16.23 12.41
N VAL A 245 -21.39 16.55 11.13
CA VAL A 245 -20.90 15.61 10.12
C VAL A 245 -19.44 15.24 10.40
N LEU A 246 -18.62 16.22 10.80
CA LEU A 246 -17.24 15.96 11.22
C LEU A 246 -17.20 15.09 12.48
N THR A 247 -18.05 15.37 13.46
CA THR A 247 -18.19 14.52 14.66
C THR A 247 -18.67 13.11 14.31
N ALA A 248 -19.56 12.97 13.31
CA ALA A 248 -20.00 11.67 12.81
C ALA A 248 -18.85 10.87 12.21
N MET A 249 -17.96 11.49 11.42
CA MET A 249 -16.75 10.82 10.93
C MET A 249 -15.89 10.29 12.08
N ASP A 250 -15.65 11.10 13.13
CA ASP A 250 -14.87 10.67 14.29
C ASP A 250 -15.53 9.50 15.06
N VAL A 251 -16.87 9.43 15.09
CA VAL A 251 -17.59 8.32 15.71
C VAL A 251 -17.44 7.05 14.88
N ILE A 252 -17.52 7.17 13.56
CA ILE A 252 -17.37 6.08 12.60
C ILE A 252 -15.96 5.49 12.66
N SER A 253 -14.90 6.31 12.62
CA SER A 253 -13.51 5.81 12.66
C SER A 253 -13.23 5.06 13.96
N ARG A 254 -13.65 5.61 15.11
CA ARG A 254 -13.54 4.93 16.41
C ARG A 254 -14.38 3.66 16.50
N ALA A 255 -15.53 3.59 15.83
CA ALA A 255 -16.32 2.36 15.75
C ALA A 255 -15.63 1.31 14.90
N GLY A 256 -14.99 1.71 13.80
CA GLY A 256 -14.13 0.86 12.98
C GLY A 256 -12.96 0.27 13.77
N ASP A 257 -12.24 1.10 14.55
CA ASP A 257 -11.17 0.64 15.44
C ASP A 257 -11.66 -0.39 16.47
N ARG A 258 -12.78 -0.11 17.14
CA ARG A 258 -13.36 -1.04 18.13
C ARG A 258 -13.83 -2.36 17.52
N ALA A 259 -14.23 -2.36 16.25
CA ALA A 259 -14.64 -3.55 15.54
C ALA A 259 -13.44 -4.38 15.01
N GLY A 260 -12.21 -3.89 15.13
CA GLY A 260 -11.04 -4.50 14.49
C GLY A 260 -11.10 -4.44 12.96
N SER A 261 -11.88 -3.51 12.40
CA SER A 261 -11.97 -3.28 10.95
C SER A 261 -10.84 -2.37 10.49
N HIS A 262 -10.57 -2.35 9.18
CA HIS A 262 -9.52 -1.52 8.56
C HIS A 262 -10.10 -0.85 7.33
N GLY A 263 -9.98 0.48 7.24
CA GLY A 263 -10.64 1.21 6.18
C GLY A 263 -10.39 2.71 6.22
N PHE A 264 -11.07 3.41 5.31
CA PHE A 264 -11.06 4.86 5.22
C PHE A 264 -12.45 5.37 4.82
N MET A 265 -12.67 6.66 5.02
CA MET A 265 -13.87 7.34 4.54
C MET A 265 -13.51 8.67 3.89
N MET A 266 -14.34 9.07 2.93
CA MET A 266 -14.28 10.35 2.24
C MET A 266 -15.59 11.09 2.46
N LEU A 267 -15.53 12.27 3.06
CA LEU A 267 -16.62 13.23 3.03
C LEU A 267 -16.51 14.08 1.77
N TRP A 268 -17.61 14.16 1.02
CA TRP A 268 -17.69 14.93 -0.20
C TRP A 268 -19.01 15.70 -0.30
N ARG A 269 -18.94 16.79 -1.07
CA ARG A 269 -20.10 17.62 -1.41
C ARG A 269 -20.63 17.22 -2.78
N ASP A 270 -21.93 17.02 -2.88
CA ASP A 270 -22.59 16.84 -4.17
C ASP A 270 -22.83 18.21 -4.80
N VAL A 271 -22.27 18.44 -5.99
CA VAL A 271 -22.35 19.72 -6.71
C VAL A 271 -23.41 19.69 -7.81
N ASN A 272 -23.63 18.52 -8.42
CA ASN A 272 -24.50 18.38 -9.59
C ASN A 272 -25.87 17.76 -9.25
N GLY A 273 -26.21 17.62 -7.96
CA GLY A 273 -27.57 17.33 -7.50
C GLY A 273 -28.09 15.94 -7.88
N PHE A 274 -27.20 14.99 -8.13
CA PHE A 274 -27.58 13.61 -8.48
C PHE A 274 -27.98 12.77 -7.26
N GLY A 275 -27.93 13.32 -6.04
CA GLY A 275 -28.23 12.66 -4.78
C GLY A 275 -29.27 13.41 -3.97
N ARG A 276 -29.79 12.77 -2.91
CA ARG A 276 -30.84 13.33 -2.03
C ARG A 276 -30.34 14.33 -0.99
N GLY A 277 -29.02 14.49 -0.84
CA GLY A 277 -28.41 15.35 0.15
C GLY A 277 -27.17 16.07 -0.39
N ARG A 278 -26.84 17.22 0.22
CA ARG A 278 -25.69 18.04 -0.15
C ARG A 278 -24.35 17.44 0.28
N TRP A 279 -24.36 16.62 1.33
CA TRP A 279 -23.19 15.97 1.90
C TRP A 279 -23.35 14.46 1.87
N CYS A 280 -22.25 13.76 1.58
CA CYS A 280 -22.20 12.32 1.60
C CYS A 280 -20.87 11.85 2.18
N ILE A 281 -20.92 10.80 2.99
CA ILE A 281 -19.74 10.09 3.49
C ILE A 281 -19.65 8.78 2.73
N THR A 282 -18.61 8.59 1.93
CA THR A 282 -18.30 7.29 1.34
C THR A 282 -17.36 6.54 2.28
N LEU A 283 -17.73 5.34 2.72
CA LEU A 283 -16.89 4.48 3.54
C LEU A 283 -16.35 3.34 2.68
N ALA A 284 -15.07 3.02 2.82
CA ALA A 284 -14.41 1.89 2.19
C ALA A 284 -13.69 1.08 3.27
N ALA A 285 -13.87 -0.24 3.28
CA ALA A 285 -13.21 -1.14 4.22
C ALA A 285 -12.54 -2.30 3.47
N ILE A 286 -11.43 -2.81 4.01
CA ILE A 286 -10.75 -3.97 3.45
C ILE A 286 -11.67 -5.19 3.58
N ASP A 287 -11.96 -5.84 2.46
CA ASP A 287 -12.68 -7.10 2.42
C ASP A 287 -11.72 -8.31 2.47
N PRO A 288 -11.70 -9.06 3.59
CA PRO A 288 -10.83 -10.22 3.72
C PRO A 288 -11.15 -11.35 2.73
N TYR A 289 -12.38 -11.45 2.21
CA TYR A 289 -12.74 -12.49 1.24
C TYR A 289 -12.19 -12.19 -0.15
N THR A 290 -12.27 -10.94 -0.58
CA THR A 290 -11.61 -10.48 -1.81
C THR A 290 -10.10 -10.59 -1.72
N MET A 291 -9.51 -10.24 -0.56
CA MET A 291 -8.08 -10.46 -0.30
C MET A 291 -7.70 -11.94 -0.45
N HIS A 292 -8.43 -12.86 0.20
CA HIS A 292 -8.18 -14.30 0.10
C HIS A 292 -8.26 -14.81 -1.35
N ALA A 293 -9.30 -14.41 -2.08
CA ALA A 293 -9.48 -14.81 -3.48
C ALA A 293 -8.31 -14.33 -4.35
N TRP A 294 -7.91 -13.08 -4.20
CA TRP A 294 -6.79 -12.52 -4.97
C TRP A 294 -5.46 -13.19 -4.61
N CYS A 295 -5.15 -13.37 -3.32
CA CYS A 295 -3.92 -14.00 -2.88
C CYS A 295 -3.80 -15.45 -3.37
N ARG A 296 -4.92 -16.18 -3.42
CA ARG A 296 -4.94 -17.54 -3.97
C ARG A 296 -4.70 -17.57 -5.48
N ASP A 297 -5.24 -16.59 -6.21
CA ASP A 297 -5.16 -16.56 -7.68
C ASP A 297 -3.85 -15.93 -8.21
N ASN A 298 -3.25 -14.99 -7.47
CA ASN A 298 -2.12 -14.17 -7.92
C ASN A 298 -0.91 -14.16 -6.98
N GLY A 299 -1.10 -14.53 -5.71
CA GLY A 299 -0.08 -14.45 -4.67
C GLY A 299 0.93 -15.61 -4.71
N LEU A 300 1.63 -15.79 -3.59
CA LEU A 300 2.51 -16.93 -3.40
C LEU A 300 1.70 -18.24 -3.33
N PRO A 301 2.10 -19.32 -4.04
CA PRO A 301 1.50 -20.64 -3.88
C PRO A 301 1.43 -21.08 -2.43
N GLN A 302 0.23 -21.47 -1.97
CA GLN A 302 0.00 -21.96 -0.62
C GLN A 302 -0.51 -23.40 -0.64
N ARG A 303 -0.25 -24.14 0.45
CA ARG A 303 -0.88 -25.44 0.66
C ARG A 303 -2.39 -25.26 0.78
N GLU A 304 -3.13 -25.97 -0.07
CA GLU A 304 -4.59 -25.95 0.00
C GLU A 304 -5.09 -26.69 1.26
N SER A 305 -6.00 -26.04 1.99
CA SER A 305 -6.74 -26.61 3.12
C SER A 305 -8.22 -26.65 2.79
N GLU A 306 -8.98 -27.51 3.47
CA GLU A 306 -10.45 -27.60 3.30
C GLU A 306 -11.13 -26.24 3.58
N ALA A 307 -10.64 -25.48 4.57
CA ALA A 307 -11.15 -24.15 4.87
C ALA A 307 -10.86 -23.15 3.72
N ALA A 308 -9.64 -23.15 3.19
CA ALA A 308 -9.27 -22.29 2.07
C ALA A 308 -10.02 -22.66 0.78
N ALA A 309 -10.27 -23.94 0.55
CA ALA A 309 -11.09 -24.46 -0.54
C ALA A 309 -12.54 -24.00 -0.41
N PHE A 310 -13.16 -24.19 0.76
CA PHE A 310 -14.53 -23.76 1.04
C PHE A 310 -14.74 -22.26 0.77
N LEU A 311 -13.83 -21.42 1.27
CA LEU A 311 -13.91 -19.96 1.08
C LEU A 311 -13.79 -19.60 -0.41
N HIS A 312 -12.88 -20.24 -1.14
CA HIS A 312 -12.66 -19.95 -2.54
C HIS A 312 -13.81 -20.44 -3.43
N GLU A 313 -14.40 -21.60 -3.14
CA GLU A 313 -15.57 -22.12 -3.86
C GLU A 313 -16.78 -21.18 -3.76
N ARG A 314 -16.91 -20.47 -2.64
CA ARG A 314 -17.98 -19.48 -2.41
C ARG A 314 -17.66 -18.08 -2.91
N ARG A 315 -16.54 -17.85 -3.59
CA ARG A 315 -16.16 -16.50 -4.06
C ARG A 315 -17.26 -15.82 -4.88
N GLY A 316 -18.01 -16.57 -5.68
CA GLY A 316 -19.11 -16.02 -6.48
C GLY A 316 -20.25 -15.44 -5.65
N ASP A 317 -20.45 -15.96 -4.43
CA ASP A 317 -21.48 -15.48 -3.50
C ASP A 317 -20.96 -14.33 -2.61
N LEU A 318 -19.64 -14.28 -2.37
CA LEU A 318 -19.00 -13.39 -1.40
C LEU A 318 -18.45 -12.10 -2.04
N LEU A 319 -17.93 -12.18 -3.27
CA LEU A 319 -17.30 -11.04 -3.94
C LEU A 319 -18.35 -10.03 -4.41
N GLY A 320 -18.03 -8.75 -4.26
CA GLY A 320 -18.86 -7.64 -4.75
C GLY A 320 -19.99 -7.20 -3.82
N GLN A 321 -20.11 -7.79 -2.63
CA GLN A 321 -21.03 -7.32 -1.58
C GLN A 321 -20.24 -6.62 -0.47
N THR A 322 -20.68 -5.44 -0.04
CA THR A 322 -20.07 -4.83 1.14
C THR A 322 -20.44 -5.62 2.41
N PRO A 323 -19.47 -6.03 3.26
CA PRO A 323 -19.77 -6.72 4.51
C PRO A 323 -20.69 -5.90 5.43
N THR A 324 -21.64 -6.56 6.10
CA THR A 324 -22.61 -5.88 7.00
C THR A 324 -21.93 -5.05 8.09
N THR A 325 -20.74 -5.47 8.55
CA THR A 325 -19.92 -4.73 9.53
C THR A 325 -19.65 -3.29 9.11
N VAL A 326 -19.50 -2.99 7.81
CA VAL A 326 -19.26 -1.63 7.32
C VAL A 326 -20.50 -0.75 7.56
N TYR A 327 -21.69 -1.29 7.35
CA TYR A 327 -22.95 -0.60 7.64
C TYR A 327 -23.12 -0.39 9.15
N ASP A 328 -22.75 -1.36 9.97
CA ASP A 328 -22.86 -1.25 11.43
C ASP A 328 -21.88 -0.21 12.00
N ILE A 329 -20.67 -0.14 11.45
CA ILE A 329 -19.69 0.93 11.73
C ILE A 329 -20.27 2.30 11.37
N ALA A 330 -20.86 2.45 10.18
CA ALA A 330 -21.50 3.70 9.76
C ALA A 330 -22.70 4.08 10.67
N LYS A 331 -23.53 3.10 11.06
CA LYS A 331 -24.69 3.30 11.94
C LYS A 331 -24.33 3.78 13.34
N ALA A 332 -23.09 3.60 13.79
CA ALA A 332 -22.64 4.12 15.07
C ALA A 332 -22.82 5.65 15.20
N ALA A 333 -22.80 6.39 14.08
CA ALA A 333 -23.03 7.83 14.06
C ALA A 333 -24.50 8.25 13.90
N PHE A 334 -25.44 7.31 13.68
CA PHE A 334 -26.84 7.64 13.46
C PHE A 334 -27.48 8.43 14.61
N PRO A 335 -27.19 8.17 15.89
CA PRO A 335 -27.78 8.95 16.99
C PRO A 335 -27.56 10.46 16.88
N ILE A 336 -26.40 10.91 16.36
CA ILE A 336 -26.11 12.34 16.18
C ILE A 336 -26.54 12.86 14.81
N LEU A 337 -26.49 12.02 13.78
CA LEU A 337 -26.90 12.41 12.43
C LEU A 337 -28.42 12.59 12.33
N GLN A 338 -29.19 11.69 12.95
CA GLN A 338 -30.66 11.70 12.91
C GLN A 338 -31.30 12.90 13.61
N GLU A 339 -30.54 13.72 14.36
CA GLU A 339 -31.05 14.98 14.90
C GLU A 339 -31.25 16.03 13.81
N HIS A 340 -30.44 15.99 12.73
CA HIS A 340 -30.38 17.01 11.69
C HIS A 340 -30.64 16.50 10.28
N PHE A 341 -30.42 15.21 10.06
CA PHE A 341 -30.48 14.55 8.76
C PHE A 341 -31.36 13.32 8.78
N ASP A 342 -31.75 12.87 7.60
CA ASP A 342 -32.30 11.54 7.33
C ASP A 342 -31.21 10.72 6.61
N PRO A 343 -30.38 9.95 7.35
CA PRO A 343 -29.24 9.27 6.75
C PRO A 343 -29.70 8.07 5.92
N GLU A 344 -29.28 8.01 4.66
CA GLU A 344 -29.65 6.94 3.72
C GLU A 344 -28.40 6.27 3.14
N PHE A 345 -28.38 4.94 3.14
CA PHE A 345 -27.33 4.19 2.46
C PHE A 345 -27.59 4.08 0.97
N GLY A 346 -26.54 4.20 0.16
CA GLY A 346 -26.60 3.99 -1.28
C GLY A 346 -25.29 3.48 -1.86
N GLY A 347 -25.34 3.07 -3.13
CA GLY A 347 -24.17 2.73 -3.96
C GLY A 347 -23.22 1.71 -3.33
N ASP A 348 -23.54 0.42 -3.39
CA ASP A 348 -22.62 -0.65 -3.00
C ASP A 348 -21.74 -1.04 -4.20
N PHE A 349 -20.52 -0.52 -4.22
CA PHE A 349 -19.54 -0.77 -5.29
C PHE A 349 -18.12 -0.64 -4.72
N HIS A 350 -17.14 -1.26 -5.37
CA HIS A 350 -15.74 -1.06 -5.03
C HIS A 350 -15.29 0.38 -5.29
N TRP A 351 -14.37 0.88 -4.46
CA TRP A 351 -13.85 2.25 -4.45
C TRP A 351 -13.50 2.78 -5.84
N HIS A 352 -12.79 1.99 -6.65
CA HIS A 352 -12.34 2.40 -7.98
C HIS A 352 -13.47 2.64 -8.99
N LEU A 353 -14.60 1.94 -8.85
CA LEU A 353 -15.77 2.20 -9.69
C LEU A 353 -16.48 3.48 -9.24
N LYS A 354 -16.52 3.73 -7.93
CA LYS A 354 -17.10 4.96 -7.35
C LYS A 354 -16.33 6.22 -7.75
N THR A 355 -15.00 6.21 -7.70
CA THR A 355 -14.19 7.38 -8.10
C THR A 355 -14.48 7.83 -9.53
N ARG A 356 -14.77 6.89 -10.45
CA ARG A 356 -15.20 7.22 -11.83
C ARG A 356 -16.53 7.97 -11.86
N GLN A 357 -17.49 7.57 -11.03
CA GLN A 357 -18.80 8.24 -10.93
C GLN A 357 -18.68 9.60 -10.24
N TYR A 358 -17.79 9.71 -9.25
CA TYR A 358 -17.56 10.92 -8.47
C TYR A 358 -16.92 12.07 -9.25
N ARG A 359 -16.09 11.78 -10.25
CA ARG A 359 -15.49 12.78 -11.14
C ARG A 359 -16.50 13.75 -11.78
N HIS A 360 -17.77 13.36 -11.87
CA HIS A 360 -18.82 14.17 -12.49
C HIS A 360 -19.75 14.86 -11.48
N ARG A 361 -19.56 14.70 -10.16
CA ARG A 361 -20.53 15.23 -9.17
C ARG A 361 -19.98 15.54 -7.79
N ALA A 362 -18.93 14.86 -7.36
CA ALA A 362 -18.46 14.90 -5.98
C ALA A 362 -17.19 15.71 -5.85
N VAL A 363 -17.19 16.70 -4.95
CA VAL A 363 -15.97 17.41 -4.54
C VAL A 363 -15.49 16.82 -3.22
N PRO A 364 -14.34 16.13 -3.18
CA PRO A 364 -13.75 15.64 -1.94
C PRO A 364 -13.44 16.79 -0.99
N THR A 365 -13.82 16.67 0.28
CA THR A 365 -13.62 17.75 1.27
C THR A 365 -12.80 17.31 2.48
N ARG A 366 -12.92 16.06 2.90
CA ARG A 366 -12.18 15.52 4.04
C ARG A 366 -12.08 14.00 3.97
N PHE A 367 -11.01 13.45 4.51
CA PHE A 367 -10.83 12.02 4.73
C PHE A 367 -10.67 11.70 6.21
N ASP A 368 -10.92 10.44 6.56
CA ASP A 368 -10.44 9.86 7.81
C ASP A 368 -10.19 8.35 7.63
N PHE A 369 -9.38 7.76 8.50
CA PHE A 369 -8.89 6.39 8.38
C PHE A 369 -8.99 5.68 9.73
N TRP A 370 -9.18 4.35 9.73
CA TRP A 370 -9.21 3.53 10.95
C TRP A 370 -8.47 2.20 10.76
N GLY A 371 -8.17 1.54 11.88
CA GLY A 371 -7.43 0.29 11.93
C GLY A 371 -6.01 0.41 11.37
N GLY A 372 -5.54 -0.63 10.69
CA GLY A 372 -4.19 -0.66 10.08
C GLY A 372 -3.98 0.45 9.05
N LEU A 373 -5.01 0.83 8.29
CA LEU A 373 -4.92 1.97 7.36
C LEU A 373 -4.79 3.31 8.11
N GLY A 374 -5.49 3.46 9.23
CA GLY A 374 -5.38 4.64 10.09
C GLY A 374 -4.02 4.76 10.77
N GLN A 375 -3.40 3.63 11.14
CA GLN A 375 -2.01 3.62 11.63
C GLN A 375 -1.04 4.03 10.52
N HIS A 376 -1.13 3.40 9.34
CA HIS A 376 -0.27 3.72 8.20
C HIS A 376 -0.35 5.19 7.78
N ALA A 377 -1.57 5.76 7.67
CA ALA A 377 -1.75 7.15 7.26
C ALA A 377 -1.10 8.15 8.25
N ARG A 378 -1.22 7.88 9.56
CA ARG A 378 -0.58 8.69 10.61
C ARG A 378 0.94 8.59 10.56
N GLU A 379 1.47 7.37 10.47
CA GLU A 379 2.92 7.14 10.38
C GLU A 379 3.51 7.80 9.14
N PHE A 380 2.84 7.66 8.00
CA PHE A 380 3.25 8.29 6.75
C PHE A 380 3.37 9.81 6.89
N VAL A 381 2.32 10.48 7.38
CA VAL A 381 2.30 11.95 7.50
C VAL A 381 3.25 12.48 8.60
N CYS A 382 3.49 11.68 9.64
CA CYS A 382 4.42 12.03 10.72
C CYS A 382 5.88 11.74 10.36
N ASN A 383 6.15 10.93 9.34
CA ASN A 383 7.50 10.57 8.95
C ASN A 383 8.26 11.80 8.37
N PRO A 384 9.49 12.09 8.86
CA PRO A 384 10.27 13.24 8.39
C PRO A 384 10.58 13.22 6.89
N ALA A 385 10.86 12.05 6.30
CA ALA A 385 11.10 11.91 4.85
C ALA A 385 9.88 12.37 4.05
N VAL A 386 8.67 12.06 4.52
CA VAL A 386 7.44 12.52 3.88
C VAL A 386 7.31 14.04 3.98
N ARG A 387 7.51 14.61 5.17
CA ARG A 387 7.30 16.04 5.42
C ARG A 387 8.37 16.95 4.84
N ASN A 388 9.59 16.43 4.64
CA ASN A 388 10.74 17.23 4.20
C ASN A 388 11.07 16.99 2.72
N ASN A 389 10.91 15.75 2.23
CA ASN A 389 11.47 15.34 0.93
C ASN A 389 10.38 14.92 -0.07
N TYR A 390 9.41 14.09 0.33
CA TYR A 390 8.42 13.51 -0.60
C TYR A 390 7.21 14.41 -0.85
N MET A 391 6.52 14.84 0.21
CA MET A 391 5.40 15.77 0.16
C MET A 391 5.67 17.00 1.04
N PRO A 392 6.65 17.85 0.70
CA PRO A 392 7.06 18.97 1.56
C PRO A 392 5.92 19.97 1.85
N PHE A 393 4.92 20.03 0.98
CA PHE A 393 3.71 20.84 1.20
C PHE A 393 2.89 20.39 2.42
N VAL A 394 3.02 19.13 2.89
CA VAL A 394 2.40 18.64 4.12
C VAL A 394 2.98 19.39 5.32
N GLY A 395 4.31 19.50 5.39
CA GLY A 395 5.00 20.26 6.42
C GLY A 395 4.70 21.76 6.33
N PHE A 396 4.87 22.36 5.15
CA PHE A 396 4.74 23.81 4.94
C PHE A 396 3.33 24.33 5.17
N ASN A 397 2.31 23.58 4.75
CA ASN A 397 0.91 24.00 4.87
C ASN A 397 0.22 23.40 6.09
N GLN A 398 0.94 22.70 6.96
CA GLN A 398 0.40 22.04 8.17
C GLN A 398 -0.76 21.08 7.85
N LEU A 399 -0.66 20.36 6.73
CA LEU A 399 -1.66 19.38 6.35
C LEU A 399 -1.47 18.08 7.15
N ASP A 400 -2.54 17.30 7.22
CA ASP A 400 -2.54 15.97 7.78
C ASP A 400 -3.19 14.96 6.82
N TRP A 401 -3.36 13.71 7.27
CA TRP A 401 -3.97 12.64 6.46
C TRP A 401 -5.45 12.88 6.14
N THR A 402 -6.08 13.90 6.71
CA THR A 402 -7.50 14.22 6.47
C THR A 402 -7.70 15.18 5.30
N ASP A 403 -6.63 15.82 4.81
CA ASP A 403 -6.67 16.68 3.63
C ASP A 403 -6.73 15.85 2.34
N PRO A 404 -7.65 16.15 1.39
CA PRO A 404 -7.77 15.42 0.13
C PRO A 404 -6.46 15.31 -0.67
N ALA A 405 -5.57 16.31 -0.63
CA ALA A 405 -4.30 16.30 -1.34
C ALA A 405 -3.37 15.17 -0.88
N VAL A 406 -3.43 14.86 0.43
CA VAL A 406 -2.62 13.84 1.07
C VAL A 406 -3.33 12.50 0.98
N ALA A 407 -4.59 12.47 1.41
CA ALA A 407 -5.39 11.25 1.53
C ALA A 407 -5.63 10.56 0.18
N MET A 408 -5.90 11.32 -0.89
CA MET A 408 -6.11 10.71 -2.21
C MET A 408 -4.85 10.05 -2.74
N THR A 409 -3.67 10.63 -2.46
CA THR A 409 -2.40 10.02 -2.83
C THR A 409 -2.21 8.70 -2.08
N LEU A 410 -2.43 8.69 -0.77
CA LEU A 410 -2.39 7.48 0.06
C LEU A 410 -3.36 6.40 -0.43
N VAL A 411 -4.65 6.72 -0.53
CA VAL A 411 -5.71 5.78 -0.90
C VAL A 411 -5.50 5.19 -2.29
N THR A 412 -5.05 6.01 -3.25
CA THR A 412 -4.82 5.53 -4.61
C THR A 412 -3.59 4.60 -4.65
N ASN A 413 -2.53 4.96 -3.93
CA ASN A 413 -1.32 4.14 -3.85
C ASN A 413 -1.57 2.79 -3.16
N LEU A 414 -2.50 2.71 -2.20
CA LEU A 414 -2.88 1.45 -1.54
C LEU A 414 -3.29 0.36 -2.53
N SER A 415 -3.92 0.69 -3.66
CA SER A 415 -4.42 -0.31 -4.63
C SER A 415 -3.75 -0.25 -6.00
N GLN A 416 -3.44 0.95 -6.50
CA GLN A 416 -2.85 1.14 -7.81
C GLN A 416 -1.32 1.24 -7.78
N GLY A 417 -0.69 1.23 -6.60
CA GLY A 417 0.75 1.45 -6.43
C GLY A 417 1.17 2.90 -6.68
N ASN A 418 2.47 3.16 -6.68
CA ASN A 418 3.01 4.49 -7.01
C ASN A 418 3.08 4.70 -8.53
N PRO A 419 2.85 5.92 -9.05
CA PRO A 419 3.25 6.27 -10.40
C PRO A 419 4.74 5.97 -10.63
N PHE A 420 5.12 5.57 -11.86
CA PHE A 420 6.51 5.24 -12.23
C PHE A 420 7.16 4.22 -11.27
N PRO A 421 6.59 3.02 -11.13
CA PRO A 421 7.07 2.04 -10.16
C PRO A 421 8.55 1.72 -10.37
N ARG A 422 9.34 1.74 -9.28
CA ARG A 422 10.81 1.54 -9.27
C ARG A 422 11.61 2.73 -9.82
N GLY A 423 10.96 3.86 -10.09
CA GLY A 423 11.58 5.09 -10.60
C GLY A 423 11.91 5.04 -12.10
N VAL A 424 11.28 4.15 -12.87
CA VAL A 424 11.50 4.00 -14.32
C VAL A 424 10.27 4.42 -15.12
N ILE A 425 10.45 4.86 -16.37
CA ILE A 425 9.34 5.27 -17.24
C ILE A 425 9.15 4.28 -18.38
N LYS A 426 8.03 3.56 -18.37
CA LYS A 426 7.60 2.74 -19.50
C LYS A 426 6.76 3.54 -20.51
N CYS A 427 6.47 2.96 -21.67
CA CYS A 427 5.59 3.60 -22.65
C CYS A 427 4.16 3.73 -22.10
N SER A 428 3.71 2.75 -21.32
CA SER A 428 2.43 2.82 -20.58
C SER A 428 2.41 3.95 -19.56
N ASP A 429 3.46 4.11 -18.76
CA ASP A 429 3.58 5.21 -17.79
C ASP A 429 3.55 6.58 -18.49
N ALA A 430 4.29 6.71 -19.60
CA ALA A 430 4.30 7.92 -20.42
C ALA A 430 2.90 8.25 -20.97
N PHE A 431 2.16 7.26 -21.48
CA PHE A 431 0.77 7.44 -21.90
C PHE A 431 -0.14 7.87 -20.75
N LEU A 432 0.00 7.24 -19.58
CA LEU A 432 -0.83 7.52 -18.41
C LEU A 432 -0.59 8.94 -17.86
N VAL A 433 0.66 9.37 -17.70
CA VAL A 433 0.95 10.75 -17.25
C VAL A 433 0.50 11.77 -18.29
N GLY A 434 0.64 11.46 -19.58
CA GLY A 434 0.06 12.27 -20.65
C GLY A 434 -1.44 12.44 -20.47
N ARG A 435 -2.18 11.33 -20.30
CA ARG A 435 -3.63 11.35 -20.08
C ARG A 435 -4.02 12.16 -18.84
N VAL A 436 -3.32 11.98 -17.73
CA VAL A 436 -3.60 12.71 -16.47
C VAL A 436 -3.42 14.23 -16.64
N LEU A 437 -2.35 14.67 -17.29
CA LEU A 437 -2.14 16.09 -17.56
C LEU A 437 -3.12 16.63 -18.61
N GLY A 438 -3.51 15.80 -19.60
CA GLY A 438 -4.53 16.15 -20.59
C GLY A 438 -5.92 16.29 -19.98
N ASP A 439 -6.28 15.43 -19.02
CA ASP A 439 -7.51 15.51 -18.23
C ASP A 439 -7.58 16.81 -17.44
N LEU A 440 -6.49 17.17 -16.74
CA LEU A 440 -6.41 18.43 -16.00
C LEU A 440 -6.49 19.65 -16.94
N LEU A 441 -5.80 19.60 -18.08
CA LEU A 441 -5.84 20.67 -19.07
C LEU A 441 -7.26 20.88 -19.61
N GLY A 442 -7.92 19.79 -20.02
CA GLY A 442 -9.29 19.81 -20.52
C GLY A 442 -10.28 20.32 -19.48
N ALA A 443 -10.16 19.87 -18.23
CA ALA A 443 -10.98 20.35 -17.13
C ALA A 443 -10.75 21.85 -16.86
N ALA A 444 -9.50 22.30 -16.79
CA ALA A 444 -9.16 23.70 -16.58
C ALA A 444 -9.67 24.61 -17.70
N PHE A 445 -9.52 24.20 -18.96
CA PHE A 445 -10.00 24.94 -20.13
C PHE A 445 -11.51 25.15 -20.09
N ASN A 446 -12.28 24.12 -19.76
CA ASN A 446 -13.75 24.21 -19.67
C ASN A 446 -14.24 25.12 -18.53
N THR A 447 -13.40 25.40 -17.52
CA THR A 447 -13.75 26.33 -16.42
C THR A 447 -13.34 27.78 -16.65
N ALA A 448 -12.48 28.06 -17.64
CA ALA A 448 -11.94 29.40 -17.89
C ALA A 448 -12.95 30.46 -18.42
N PRO A 449 -14.01 30.12 -19.19
CA PRO A 449 -14.84 31.14 -19.83
C PRO A 449 -16.13 31.54 -19.08
N ASP A 450 -16.65 30.71 -18.16
CA ASP A 450 -17.97 30.92 -17.55
C ASP A 450 -18.01 30.41 -16.09
N LYS A 451 -18.54 31.24 -15.19
CA LYS A 451 -18.68 30.94 -13.76
C LYS A 451 -19.68 29.81 -13.51
N GLU A 452 -20.80 29.78 -14.22
CA GLU A 452 -21.82 28.74 -14.03
C GLU A 452 -21.31 27.36 -14.50
N LEU A 453 -20.58 27.37 -15.62
CA LEU A 453 -19.91 26.18 -16.13
C LEU A 453 -18.79 25.72 -15.18
N ALA A 454 -18.02 26.66 -14.63
CA ALA A 454 -16.97 26.36 -13.66
C ALA A 454 -17.51 25.66 -12.40
N GLU A 455 -18.68 26.07 -11.90
CA GLU A 455 -19.35 25.40 -10.78
C GLU A 455 -19.75 23.96 -11.13
N LYS A 456 -20.30 23.71 -12.33
CA LYS A 456 -20.68 22.36 -12.78
C LYS A 456 -19.48 21.42 -13.00
N PHE A 457 -18.35 21.97 -13.42
CA PHE A 457 -17.10 21.24 -13.70
C PHE A 457 -16.14 21.16 -12.50
N GLU A 458 -16.47 21.79 -11.38
CA GLU A 458 -15.66 21.77 -10.15
C GLU A 458 -15.24 20.35 -9.74
N PRO A 459 -16.14 19.33 -9.69
CA PRO A 459 -15.73 17.96 -9.41
C PRO A 459 -14.63 17.45 -10.35
N LEU A 460 -14.80 17.66 -11.67
CA LEU A 460 -13.85 17.15 -12.66
C LEU A 460 -12.47 17.78 -12.48
N VAL A 461 -12.43 19.09 -12.23
CA VAL A 461 -11.19 19.82 -11.96
C VAL A 461 -10.51 19.31 -10.71
N GLU A 462 -11.24 19.16 -9.60
CA GLU A 462 -10.66 18.72 -8.32
C GLU A 462 -10.09 17.30 -8.42
N TRP A 463 -10.84 16.36 -9.01
CA TRP A 463 -10.34 15.00 -9.21
C TRP A 463 -9.13 14.96 -10.16
N ALA A 464 -9.14 15.71 -11.26
CA ALA A 464 -8.00 15.78 -12.17
C ALA A 464 -6.77 16.43 -11.50
N GLN A 465 -6.99 17.43 -10.65
CA GLN A 465 -5.93 18.11 -9.89
C GLN A 465 -5.28 17.21 -8.86
N LEU A 466 -6.06 16.37 -8.16
CA LEU A 466 -5.58 15.40 -7.18
C LEU A 466 -4.81 14.26 -7.87
N GLU A 467 -5.29 13.75 -8.99
CA GLU A 467 -4.57 12.74 -9.78
C GLU A 467 -3.26 13.30 -10.35
N ALA A 468 -3.28 14.51 -10.90
CA ALA A 468 -2.07 15.17 -11.40
C ALA A 468 -1.05 15.45 -10.28
N LEU A 469 -1.52 15.81 -9.08
CA LEU A 469 -0.67 15.99 -7.92
C LEU A 469 0.06 14.69 -7.53
N ARG A 470 -0.64 13.56 -7.53
CA ARG A 470 -0.04 12.23 -7.27
C ARG A 470 1.11 11.93 -8.23
N PHE A 471 0.93 12.15 -9.53
CA PHE A 471 2.01 12.01 -10.51
C PHE A 471 3.12 13.04 -10.33
N ALA A 472 2.77 14.30 -10.00
CA ALA A 472 3.75 15.37 -9.79
C ALA A 472 4.67 15.11 -8.60
N ILE A 473 4.18 14.47 -7.54
CA ILE A 473 4.99 14.05 -6.39
C ILE A 473 6.10 13.09 -6.83
N GLU A 474 5.76 12.05 -7.60
CA GLU A 474 6.75 11.08 -8.10
C GLU A 474 7.72 11.70 -9.12
N MET A 475 7.21 12.52 -10.05
CA MET A 475 8.08 13.22 -11.01
C MET A 475 9.07 14.15 -10.30
N LYS A 476 8.66 14.75 -9.18
CA LYS A 476 9.55 15.58 -8.36
C LYS A 476 10.63 14.73 -7.68
N GLN A 477 10.29 13.54 -7.17
CA GLN A 477 11.29 12.62 -6.64
C GLN A 477 12.30 12.18 -7.70
N MET A 478 11.81 11.80 -8.88
CA MET A 478 12.69 11.43 -10.00
C MET A 478 13.63 12.58 -10.37
N TYR A 479 13.12 13.82 -10.40
CA TYR A 479 13.95 15.01 -10.62
C TYR A 479 15.02 15.18 -9.53
N ASP A 480 14.66 15.09 -8.26
CA ASP A 480 15.56 15.35 -7.13
C ASP A 480 16.71 14.35 -7.01
N ILE A 481 16.52 13.13 -7.50
CA ILE A 481 17.54 12.07 -7.43
C ILE A 481 18.39 11.95 -8.70
N THR A 482 18.05 12.65 -9.79
CA THR A 482 18.65 12.45 -11.12
C THR A 482 19.74 13.47 -11.44
N ASP A 483 20.90 13.01 -11.91
CA ASP A 483 22.05 13.85 -12.30
C ASP A 483 21.84 14.67 -13.58
N GLU A 484 21.06 14.13 -14.52
CA GLU A 484 20.99 14.63 -15.90
C GLU A 484 19.84 15.61 -16.17
N ILE A 485 18.83 15.64 -15.30
CA ILE A 485 17.69 16.55 -15.41
C ILE A 485 18.01 17.82 -14.62
N ILE A 486 18.50 18.84 -15.31
CA ILE A 486 18.92 20.11 -14.68
C ILE A 486 17.82 21.18 -14.66
N THR A 487 16.83 21.07 -15.56
CA THR A 487 15.72 22.02 -15.64
C THR A 487 14.77 21.80 -14.46
N PRO A 488 14.51 22.79 -13.60
CA PRO A 488 13.59 22.63 -12.48
C PRO A 488 12.19 22.26 -12.94
N MET A 489 11.57 21.31 -12.25
CA MET A 489 10.19 20.89 -12.53
C MET A 489 9.19 22.05 -12.27
N PRO A 490 8.33 22.40 -13.25
CA PRO A 490 7.25 23.36 -13.06
C PRO A 490 6.22 22.89 -12.01
N MET A 491 5.69 23.82 -11.21
CA MET A 491 4.70 23.52 -10.18
C MET A 491 3.28 23.56 -10.74
N LEU A 492 2.44 22.60 -10.35
CA LEU A 492 0.99 22.68 -10.56
C LEU A 492 0.39 23.86 -9.77
N SER A 493 -0.67 24.46 -10.32
CA SER A 493 -1.34 25.60 -9.69
C SER A 493 -2.81 25.30 -9.41
N ARG A 494 -3.24 25.54 -8.15
CA ARG A 494 -4.66 25.51 -7.77
C ARG A 494 -5.40 26.80 -8.16
N ASP A 495 -4.69 27.87 -8.49
CA ASP A 495 -5.28 29.12 -8.96
C ASP A 495 -5.95 28.90 -10.33
N PRO A 496 -7.29 29.05 -10.44
CA PRO A 496 -8.01 28.84 -11.70
C PRO A 496 -7.43 29.62 -12.88
N VAL A 497 -6.86 30.80 -12.64
CA VAL A 497 -6.30 31.67 -13.69
C VAL A 497 -4.97 31.12 -14.23
N LYS A 498 -4.18 30.45 -13.38
CA LYS A 498 -2.83 29.96 -13.73
C LYS A 498 -2.78 28.47 -14.02
N ARG A 499 -3.79 27.70 -13.58
CA ARG A 499 -3.84 26.24 -13.68
C ARG A 499 -3.55 25.71 -15.08
N MET A 500 -4.19 26.30 -16.09
CA MET A 500 -4.00 25.90 -17.49
C MET A 500 -2.54 26.07 -17.92
N GLN A 501 -1.96 27.25 -17.71
CA GLN A 501 -0.58 27.56 -18.08
C GLN A 501 0.42 26.67 -17.33
N ALA A 502 0.24 26.49 -16.02
CA ALA A 502 1.07 25.62 -15.20
C ALA A 502 1.03 24.15 -15.67
N THR A 503 -0.14 23.67 -16.10
CA THR A 503 -0.30 22.31 -16.65
C THR A 503 0.44 22.16 -17.98
N VAL A 504 0.37 23.16 -18.86
CA VAL A 504 1.11 23.17 -20.13
C VAL A 504 2.62 23.18 -19.92
N GLU A 505 3.11 24.01 -18.99
CA GLU A 505 4.52 24.08 -18.64
C GLU A 505 5.04 22.75 -18.10
N LEU A 506 4.28 22.10 -17.20
CA LEU A 506 4.64 20.79 -16.68
C LEU A 506 4.62 19.73 -17.79
N ALA A 507 3.59 19.70 -18.64
CA ALA A 507 3.52 18.75 -19.75
C ALA A 507 4.68 18.91 -20.74
N GLN A 508 5.09 20.16 -21.01
CA GLN A 508 6.26 20.43 -21.82
C GLN A 508 7.53 19.87 -21.17
N TRP A 509 7.76 20.17 -19.88
CA TRP A 509 8.90 19.65 -19.12
C TRP A 509 8.93 18.11 -19.10
N VAL A 510 7.79 17.45 -18.94
CA VAL A 510 7.71 15.97 -18.99
C VAL A 510 8.20 15.45 -20.34
N SER A 511 7.74 16.04 -21.44
CA SER A 511 8.15 15.61 -22.78
C SER A 511 9.62 15.94 -23.08
N THR A 512 10.12 17.12 -22.69
CA THR A 512 11.44 17.61 -23.12
C THR A 512 12.58 17.25 -22.19
N ASP A 513 12.34 17.19 -20.89
CA ASP A 513 13.37 17.06 -19.86
C ASP A 513 13.28 15.71 -19.15
N LEU A 514 12.10 15.30 -18.67
CA LEU A 514 11.92 14.01 -17.99
C LEU A 514 12.04 12.83 -18.96
N ILE A 515 11.22 12.77 -20.01
CA ILE A 515 11.31 11.71 -21.03
C ILE A 515 12.48 11.97 -21.98
N GLY A 516 12.60 13.21 -22.45
CA GLY A 516 13.68 13.64 -23.33
C GLY A 516 13.58 13.18 -24.79
N LYS A 517 14.24 13.94 -25.68
CA LYS A 517 14.22 13.71 -27.14
C LYS A 517 14.87 12.39 -27.59
N ARG A 518 15.59 11.71 -26.70
CA ARG A 518 16.22 10.41 -26.99
C ARG A 518 15.22 9.25 -26.95
N HIS A 519 14.00 9.49 -26.44
CA HIS A 519 12.99 8.46 -26.22
C HIS A 519 11.70 8.74 -27.03
N PRO A 520 11.77 8.73 -28.37
CA PRO A 520 10.65 9.16 -29.22
C PRO A 520 9.37 8.30 -29.08
N PHE A 521 9.48 7.03 -28.67
CA PHE A 521 8.31 6.17 -28.42
C PHE A 521 7.54 6.59 -27.17
N HIS A 522 8.27 6.86 -26.08
CA HIS A 522 7.70 7.38 -24.86
C HIS A 522 7.06 8.75 -25.10
N GLN A 523 7.73 9.63 -25.87
CA GLN A 523 7.15 10.92 -26.27
C GLN A 523 5.87 10.75 -27.09
N ALA A 524 5.83 9.81 -28.05
CA ALA A 524 4.63 9.55 -28.84
C ALA A 524 3.47 8.99 -27.98
N CYS A 525 3.76 8.10 -27.03
CA CYS A 525 2.78 7.59 -26.08
C CYS A 525 2.26 8.70 -25.16
N PHE A 526 3.16 9.55 -24.65
CA PHE A 526 2.81 10.74 -23.88
C PHE A 526 1.94 11.71 -24.67
N ASP A 527 2.32 12.06 -25.90
CA ASP A 527 1.57 12.95 -26.79
C ASP A 527 0.17 12.40 -27.10
N LEU A 528 0.05 11.10 -27.36
CA LEU A 528 -1.23 10.44 -27.58
C LEU A 528 -2.15 10.56 -26.35
N GLY A 529 -1.61 10.29 -25.16
CA GLY A 529 -2.34 10.45 -23.90
C GLY A 529 -2.74 11.90 -23.64
N TYR A 530 -1.80 12.84 -23.78
CA TYR A 530 -1.98 14.25 -23.47
C TYR A 530 -2.96 14.97 -24.39
N ARG A 531 -2.83 14.78 -25.70
CA ARG A 531 -3.66 15.50 -26.69
C ARG A 531 -5.05 14.90 -26.86
N HIS A 532 -5.20 13.61 -26.55
CA HIS A 532 -6.45 12.86 -26.78
C HIS A 532 -7.03 12.27 -25.49
N ALA A 533 -6.69 12.82 -24.32
CA ALA A 533 -7.15 12.35 -23.02
C ALA A 533 -8.68 12.21 -22.95
N TRP A 534 -9.39 13.24 -23.43
CA TRP A 534 -10.85 13.25 -23.51
C TRP A 534 -11.42 12.10 -24.34
N LEU A 535 -10.83 11.81 -25.50
CA LEU A 535 -11.25 10.70 -26.36
C LEU A 535 -11.09 9.35 -25.64
N PHE A 536 -9.97 9.15 -24.94
CA PHE A 536 -9.76 7.93 -24.15
C PHE A 536 -10.73 7.81 -22.96
N ASN A 537 -11.13 8.92 -22.34
CA ASN A 537 -12.19 8.91 -21.33
C ASN A 537 -13.55 8.50 -21.93
N LEU A 538 -13.89 9.04 -23.09
CA LEU A 538 -15.12 8.65 -23.80
C LEU A 538 -15.10 7.17 -24.23
N LEU A 539 -13.95 6.65 -24.70
CA LEU A 539 -13.78 5.23 -25.01
C LEU A 539 -13.97 4.35 -23.77
N ALA A 540 -13.34 4.73 -22.65
CA ALA A 540 -13.50 4.01 -21.38
C ALA A 540 -14.94 4.04 -20.85
N ALA A 541 -15.66 5.13 -21.10
CA ALA A 541 -17.07 5.28 -20.74
C ALA A 541 -18.04 4.64 -21.76
N GLN A 542 -17.56 4.09 -22.88
CA GLN A 542 -18.40 3.60 -24.00
C GLN A 542 -19.24 4.70 -24.70
N HIS A 543 -18.77 5.94 -24.65
CA HIS A 543 -19.39 7.15 -25.19
C HIS A 543 -18.59 7.79 -26.33
N ALA A 544 -17.65 7.05 -26.95
CA ALA A 544 -16.73 7.55 -27.98
C ALA A 544 -17.43 8.16 -29.22
N HIS A 545 -18.68 7.79 -29.50
CA HIS A 545 -19.46 8.36 -30.59
C HIS A 545 -19.76 9.87 -30.44
N HIS A 546 -19.50 10.45 -29.26
CA HIS A 546 -19.61 11.89 -29.00
C HIS A 546 -18.35 12.70 -29.37
N ALA A 547 -17.22 12.05 -29.64
CA ALA A 547 -16.01 12.74 -30.07
C ALA A 547 -16.03 13.05 -31.58
N ASP A 548 -15.32 14.11 -31.98
CA ASP A 548 -15.21 14.51 -33.38
C ASP A 548 -14.51 13.41 -34.21
N PRO A 549 -15.00 13.03 -35.40
CA PRO A 549 -14.32 12.08 -36.28
C PRO A 549 -12.86 12.47 -36.60
N SER A 550 -12.56 13.77 -36.66
CA SER A 550 -11.19 14.26 -36.89
C SER A 550 -10.26 14.00 -35.70
N GLU A 551 -10.76 14.03 -34.46
CA GLU A 551 -9.99 13.66 -33.27
C GLU A 551 -9.66 12.16 -33.25
N HIS A 552 -10.61 11.33 -33.68
CA HIS A 552 -10.40 9.88 -33.82
C HIS A 552 -9.27 9.59 -34.82
N GLU A 553 -9.30 10.25 -35.98
CA GLU A 553 -8.29 10.00 -37.02
C GLU A 553 -6.91 10.56 -36.63
N ALA A 554 -6.87 11.71 -35.95
CA ALA A 554 -5.63 12.26 -35.41
C ALA A 554 -4.98 11.32 -34.37
N ALA A 555 -5.76 10.81 -33.42
CA ALA A 555 -5.29 9.84 -32.42
C ALA A 555 -4.85 8.53 -33.08
N ALA A 556 -5.64 8.03 -34.04
CA ALA A 556 -5.35 6.81 -34.77
C ALA A 556 -4.05 6.92 -35.57
N SER A 557 -3.80 8.07 -36.20
CA SER A 557 -2.54 8.33 -36.92
C SER A 557 -1.32 8.18 -36.01
N ILE A 558 -1.37 8.73 -34.78
CA ILE A 558 -0.28 8.56 -33.80
C ILE A 558 -0.14 7.08 -33.41
N ALA A 559 -1.24 6.40 -33.08
CA ALA A 559 -1.22 4.99 -32.71
C ALA A 559 -0.70 4.08 -33.84
N ARG A 560 -1.05 4.33 -35.10
CA ARG A 560 -0.51 3.62 -36.28
C ARG A 560 1.00 3.81 -36.39
N ASN A 561 1.49 5.03 -36.20
CA ASN A 561 2.92 5.32 -36.22
C ASN A 561 3.68 4.60 -35.10
N ILE A 562 3.08 4.50 -33.91
CA ILE A 562 3.63 3.71 -32.81
C ILE A 562 3.72 2.23 -33.24
N ILE A 563 2.63 1.61 -33.72
CA ILE A 563 2.63 0.20 -34.15
C ILE A 563 3.70 -0.06 -35.22
N LYS A 564 3.80 0.78 -36.25
CA LYS A 564 4.82 0.65 -37.30
C LYS A 564 6.23 0.65 -36.70
N GLY A 565 6.49 1.56 -35.76
CA GLY A 565 7.77 1.65 -35.07
C GLY A 565 8.05 0.49 -34.13
N LEU A 566 7.03 -0.07 -33.49
CA LEU A 566 7.14 -1.28 -32.66
C LEU A 566 7.49 -2.50 -33.51
N LEU A 567 6.77 -2.74 -34.60
CA LEU A 567 7.02 -3.88 -35.48
C LEU A 567 8.43 -3.84 -36.10
N SER A 568 8.93 -2.65 -36.46
CA SER A 568 10.32 -2.49 -36.94
C SER A 568 11.40 -2.82 -35.89
N ARG A 569 11.03 -2.87 -34.61
CA ARG A 569 11.91 -3.20 -33.48
C ARG A 569 11.55 -4.51 -32.79
N ALA A 570 10.48 -5.17 -33.23
CA ALA A 570 10.02 -6.41 -32.64
C ALA A 570 11.08 -7.50 -32.81
N GLU A 571 11.72 -7.56 -33.98
CA GLU A 571 12.80 -8.50 -34.25
C GLU A 571 14.01 -8.24 -33.33
N GLY A 572 14.38 -9.25 -32.55
CA GLY A 572 15.49 -9.16 -31.58
C GLY A 572 15.17 -8.40 -30.30
N SER A 573 13.92 -7.95 -30.12
CA SER A 573 13.46 -7.41 -28.83
C SER A 573 13.38 -8.51 -27.77
N GLN A 574 13.46 -8.10 -26.49
CA GLN A 574 13.25 -9.02 -25.37
C GLN A 574 11.86 -9.65 -25.43
N GLY A 575 10.82 -8.84 -25.68
CA GLY A 575 9.45 -9.34 -25.77
C GLY A 575 9.27 -10.47 -26.79
N GLN A 576 9.88 -10.34 -27.98
CA GLN A 576 9.86 -11.40 -29.00
C GLN A 576 10.69 -12.62 -28.57
N MET A 577 11.92 -12.40 -28.09
CA MET A 577 12.84 -13.48 -27.74
C MET A 577 12.28 -14.39 -26.63
N PHE A 578 11.58 -13.80 -25.65
CA PHE A 578 11.07 -14.52 -24.49
C PHE A 578 9.55 -14.76 -24.51
N GLN A 579 8.86 -14.32 -25.56
CA GLN A 579 7.40 -14.42 -25.65
C GLN A 579 6.71 -13.84 -24.40
N SER A 580 7.14 -12.64 -23.99
CA SER A 580 6.53 -11.94 -22.85
C SER A 580 5.04 -11.73 -23.09
N SER A 581 4.21 -11.73 -22.04
CA SER A 581 2.75 -11.58 -22.16
C SER A 581 2.34 -10.35 -22.99
N GLY A 582 2.92 -9.17 -22.72
CA GLY A 582 2.62 -7.96 -23.48
C GLY A 582 2.95 -8.07 -24.98
N PHE A 583 4.06 -8.73 -25.33
CA PHE A 583 4.38 -9.04 -26.73
C PHE A 583 3.37 -10.01 -27.36
N VAL A 584 3.02 -11.08 -26.65
CA VAL A 584 2.05 -12.08 -27.15
C VAL A 584 0.69 -11.45 -27.37
N ASP A 585 0.20 -10.65 -26.42
CA ASP A 585 -1.08 -9.95 -26.51
C ASP A 585 -1.07 -8.91 -27.63
N PHE A 586 0.04 -8.20 -27.83
CA PHE A 586 0.23 -7.30 -28.96
C PHE A 586 0.14 -8.03 -30.30
N MET A 587 0.84 -9.16 -30.45
CA MET A 587 0.78 -9.95 -31.68
C MET A 587 -0.59 -10.58 -31.90
N ALA A 588 -1.28 -11.00 -30.83
CA ALA A 588 -2.65 -11.51 -30.90
C ALA A 588 -3.67 -10.43 -31.29
N PHE A 589 -3.48 -9.18 -30.82
CA PHE A 589 -4.29 -8.04 -31.26
C PHE A 589 -4.15 -7.80 -32.77
N LEU A 590 -2.94 -7.99 -33.29
CA LEU A 590 -2.61 -7.79 -34.69
C LEU A 590 -3.13 -8.94 -35.57
N GLU A 591 -3.03 -10.19 -35.12
CA GLU A 591 -3.34 -11.42 -35.88
C GLU A 591 -4.56 -11.35 -36.82
N PRO A 592 -5.75 -10.84 -36.40
CA PRO A 592 -6.92 -10.78 -37.27
C PRO A 592 -6.73 -9.96 -38.55
N TYR A 593 -5.77 -9.04 -38.57
CA TYR A 593 -5.50 -8.14 -39.69
C TYR A 593 -4.36 -8.63 -40.60
N PHE A 594 -3.52 -9.55 -40.12
CA PHE A 594 -2.41 -10.12 -40.89
C PHE A 594 -2.86 -11.45 -41.54
N ALA A 595 -3.37 -11.39 -42.77
CA ALA A 595 -3.82 -12.59 -43.49
C ALA A 595 -2.65 -13.56 -43.82
N ASN A 596 -2.80 -14.85 -43.47
CA ASN A 596 -1.92 -15.98 -43.85
C ASN A 596 -0.40 -15.68 -43.86
N GLY A 597 0.13 -15.23 -42.72
CA GLY A 597 1.57 -15.08 -42.51
C GLY A 597 2.12 -13.87 -43.28
N LEU A 598 1.99 -12.70 -42.67
CA LEU A 598 2.59 -11.51 -43.24
C LEU A 598 4.10 -11.56 -43.06
N ASP A 599 4.80 -11.35 -44.16
CA ASP A 599 6.25 -11.20 -44.15
C ASP A 599 6.59 -9.84 -43.52
N LEU A 600 7.05 -9.86 -42.26
CA LEU A 600 7.46 -8.67 -41.51
C LEU A 600 8.64 -7.93 -42.18
N SER A 601 9.30 -8.54 -43.17
CA SER A 601 10.33 -7.89 -43.97
C SER A 601 9.78 -6.99 -45.10
N ASP A 602 8.50 -7.14 -45.48
CA ASP A 602 7.83 -6.28 -46.47
C ASP A 602 7.17 -5.06 -45.81
N MET A 603 7.99 -4.03 -45.59
CA MET A 603 7.57 -2.77 -44.95
C MET A 603 6.40 -2.08 -45.66
N GLN A 604 6.23 -2.28 -46.97
CA GLN A 604 5.14 -1.65 -47.72
C GLN A 604 3.80 -2.35 -47.42
N LYS A 605 3.76 -3.68 -47.50
CA LYS A 605 2.56 -4.46 -47.13
C LYS A 605 2.21 -4.29 -45.65
N MET A 606 3.21 -4.25 -44.78
CA MET A 606 2.98 -3.99 -43.35
C MET A 606 2.29 -2.64 -43.13
N ASN A 607 2.76 -1.59 -43.79
CA ASN A 607 2.12 -0.27 -43.69
C ASN A 607 0.68 -0.29 -44.22
N GLU A 608 0.42 -0.93 -45.35
CA GLU A 608 -0.92 -1.06 -45.92
C GLU A 608 -1.89 -1.77 -44.96
N VAL A 609 -1.44 -2.84 -44.28
CA VAL A 609 -2.25 -3.55 -43.28
C VAL A 609 -2.53 -2.68 -42.05
N ILE A 610 -1.52 -1.97 -41.53
CA ILE A 610 -1.69 -1.10 -40.36
C ILE A 610 -2.64 0.06 -40.65
N GLU A 611 -2.57 0.65 -41.85
CA GLU A 611 -3.52 1.68 -42.29
C GLU A 611 -4.95 1.14 -42.43
N ALA A 612 -5.11 -0.15 -42.75
CA ALA A 612 -6.41 -0.79 -42.86
C ALA A 612 -7.05 -1.17 -41.51
N ILE A 613 -6.31 -1.10 -40.39
CA ILE A 613 -6.88 -1.38 -39.06
C ILE A 613 -7.95 -0.34 -38.73
N PRO A 614 -9.18 -0.76 -38.36
CA PRO A 614 -10.25 0.16 -38.00
C PRO A 614 -9.85 1.09 -36.85
N THR A 615 -10.06 2.40 -37.03
CA THR A 615 -9.72 3.44 -36.04
C THR A 615 -10.24 3.13 -34.64
N TYR A 616 -11.50 2.67 -34.51
CA TYR A 616 -12.05 2.29 -33.21
C TYR A 616 -11.31 1.10 -32.56
N ALA A 617 -11.01 0.06 -33.32
CA ALA A 617 -10.30 -1.12 -32.81
C ALA A 617 -8.89 -0.76 -32.34
N LEU A 618 -8.20 0.10 -33.10
CA LEU A 618 -6.88 0.62 -32.75
C LEU A 618 -6.89 1.39 -31.44
N LEU A 619 -7.81 2.35 -31.28
CA LEU A 619 -7.88 3.19 -30.09
C LEU A 619 -8.39 2.43 -28.86
N ALA A 620 -9.33 1.50 -29.03
CA ALA A 620 -9.79 0.64 -27.94
C ALA A 620 -8.73 -0.37 -27.50
N GLY A 621 -7.90 -0.85 -28.44
CA GLY A 621 -6.78 -1.75 -28.16
C GLY A 621 -5.55 -1.06 -27.57
N PHE A 622 -5.44 0.27 -27.70
CA PHE A 622 -4.22 1.00 -27.31
C PHE A 622 -3.88 0.90 -25.83
N PRO A 623 -4.78 1.21 -24.88
CA PRO A 623 -4.49 1.19 -23.44
C PRO A 623 -4.35 -0.21 -22.84
N LYS A 624 -4.33 -1.25 -23.68
CA LYS A 624 -4.21 -2.66 -23.31
C LYS A 624 -3.06 -3.26 -24.13
N ALA A 625 -3.39 -4.09 -25.13
CA ALA A 625 -2.43 -4.85 -25.92
C ALA A 625 -1.33 -4.04 -26.60
N ILE A 626 -1.62 -2.84 -27.14
CA ILE A 626 -0.60 -2.10 -27.92
C ILE A 626 0.46 -1.48 -27.01
N VAL A 627 0.04 -0.81 -25.93
CA VAL A 627 0.99 -0.16 -25.01
C VAL A 627 1.75 -1.18 -24.18
N ASP A 628 1.14 -2.30 -23.81
CA ASP A 628 1.82 -3.43 -23.16
C ASP A 628 2.83 -4.10 -24.10
N GLY A 629 2.52 -4.17 -25.39
CA GLY A 629 3.46 -4.54 -26.44
C GLY A 629 4.63 -3.56 -26.55
N ALA A 630 4.35 -2.27 -26.43
CA ALA A 630 5.38 -1.23 -26.43
C ALA A 630 6.35 -1.40 -25.26
N ASP A 631 5.84 -1.65 -24.06
CA ASP A 631 6.64 -1.92 -22.86
C ASP A 631 7.48 -3.20 -22.97
N SER A 632 7.05 -4.15 -23.80
CA SER A 632 7.76 -5.42 -24.04
C SER A 632 8.87 -5.31 -25.11
N ILE A 633 8.76 -4.32 -26.01
CA ILE A 633 9.66 -4.15 -27.16
C ILE A 633 10.66 -3.00 -26.92
N ILE A 634 10.20 -1.92 -26.30
CA ILE A 634 10.96 -0.68 -26.11
C ILE A 634 11.55 -0.67 -24.70
N PRO A 635 12.88 -0.52 -24.54
CA PRO A 635 13.49 -0.36 -23.23
C PRO A 635 12.94 0.86 -22.49
N VAL A 636 12.76 0.72 -21.18
CA VAL A 636 12.31 1.82 -20.30
C VAL A 636 13.26 3.01 -20.32
N VAL A 637 12.76 4.20 -19.98
CA VAL A 637 13.64 5.34 -19.67
C VAL A 637 14.28 5.09 -18.32
N LEU A 638 15.61 5.03 -18.30
CA LEU A 638 16.44 4.96 -17.09
C LEU A 638 17.23 6.25 -16.97
N HIS A 639 17.17 6.87 -15.79
CA HIS A 639 17.98 8.03 -15.46
C HIS A 639 19.26 7.61 -14.74
N ARG A 640 20.27 8.47 -14.80
CA ARG A 640 21.42 8.37 -13.91
C ARG A 640 21.06 9.04 -12.58
N THR A 641 21.05 8.27 -11.50
CA THR A 641 20.71 8.78 -10.17
C THR A 641 21.94 9.00 -9.30
N HIS A 642 21.80 9.90 -8.32
CA HIS A 642 22.72 10.00 -7.19
C HIS A 642 22.81 8.66 -6.43
N ALA A 643 23.87 8.48 -5.65
CA ALA A 643 23.95 7.35 -4.73
C ALA A 643 22.77 7.42 -3.75
N PRO A 644 22.05 6.30 -3.52
CA PRO A 644 20.92 6.32 -2.60
C PRO A 644 21.41 6.56 -1.18
N PHE A 645 20.54 7.16 -0.38
CA PHE A 645 20.76 7.34 1.05
C PHE A 645 20.95 5.98 1.74
N PRO A 646 21.87 5.88 2.72
CA PRO A 646 22.00 4.68 3.52
C PRO A 646 20.76 4.49 4.40
N VAL A 647 19.86 3.59 3.99
CA VAL A 647 18.72 3.15 4.82
C VAL A 647 19.05 1.85 5.55
N ARG A 648 18.45 1.64 6.74
CA ARG A 648 18.57 0.35 7.44
C ARG A 648 17.66 -0.66 6.74
N VAL A 649 18.22 -1.80 6.36
CA VAL A 649 17.50 -2.86 5.65
C VAL A 649 17.25 -4.04 6.59
N ASP A 650 16.01 -4.51 6.65
CA ASP A 650 15.66 -5.77 7.30
C ASP A 650 16.08 -6.97 6.43
N TRP A 651 17.34 -7.36 6.55
CA TRP A 651 17.89 -8.47 5.77
C TRP A 651 17.23 -9.81 6.07
N GLU A 652 16.79 -10.04 7.32
CA GLU A 652 16.11 -11.28 7.69
C GLU A 652 14.71 -11.35 7.07
N TRP A 653 14.01 -10.22 6.96
CA TRP A 653 12.75 -10.13 6.23
C TRP A 653 12.91 -10.45 4.76
N LEU A 654 13.87 -9.79 4.10
CA LEU A 654 14.16 -10.06 2.69
C LEU A 654 14.50 -11.53 2.48
N LYS A 655 15.31 -12.10 3.36
CA LYS A 655 15.68 -13.52 3.33
C LYS A 655 14.49 -14.46 3.54
N SER A 656 13.53 -14.08 4.38
CA SER A 656 12.26 -14.82 4.54
C SER A 656 11.45 -14.80 3.24
N GLY A 657 11.32 -13.63 2.59
CA GLY A 657 10.66 -13.49 1.29
C GLY A 657 11.31 -14.34 0.18
N ILE A 658 12.64 -14.35 0.13
CA ILE A 658 13.41 -15.19 -0.81
C ILE A 658 13.17 -16.69 -0.56
N ARG A 659 13.17 -17.12 0.71
CA ARG A 659 12.85 -18.51 1.07
C ARG A 659 11.42 -18.87 0.65
N ALA A 660 10.44 -18.03 0.93
CA ALA A 660 9.06 -18.28 0.56
C ALA A 660 8.88 -18.39 -0.96
N LEU A 661 9.55 -17.53 -1.75
CA LEU A 661 9.58 -17.63 -3.20
C LEU A 661 10.20 -18.96 -3.66
N PHE A 662 11.34 -19.33 -3.08
CA PHE A 662 12.03 -20.59 -3.40
C PHE A 662 11.20 -21.83 -3.08
N GLU A 663 10.60 -21.89 -1.90
CA GLU A 663 9.72 -22.98 -1.47
C GLU A 663 8.45 -23.06 -2.32
N SER A 664 8.02 -21.95 -2.91
CA SER A 664 6.90 -21.90 -3.86
C SER A 664 7.26 -22.36 -5.28
N GLY A 665 8.51 -22.74 -5.53
CA GLY A 665 9.00 -23.26 -6.80
C GLY A 665 9.73 -22.24 -7.69
N ASP A 666 9.92 -21.00 -7.24
CA ASP A 666 10.77 -20.03 -7.95
C ASP A 666 12.23 -20.22 -7.54
N HIS A 667 13.02 -20.88 -8.38
CA HIS A 667 14.43 -21.16 -8.09
C HIS A 667 15.39 -20.03 -8.49
N CYS A 668 14.89 -18.89 -8.97
CA CYS A 668 15.66 -17.68 -9.26
C CYS A 668 15.09 -16.44 -8.54
N PRO A 669 14.84 -16.52 -7.21
CA PRO A 669 14.31 -15.37 -6.46
C PRO A 669 15.40 -14.30 -6.31
N ALA A 670 15.00 -13.03 -6.35
CA ALA A 670 15.94 -11.92 -6.30
C ALA A 670 15.57 -10.86 -5.26
N ILE A 671 16.58 -10.15 -4.79
CA ILE A 671 16.44 -8.84 -4.17
C ILE A 671 16.56 -7.80 -5.27
N VAL A 672 15.60 -6.87 -5.32
CA VAL A 672 15.67 -5.70 -6.19
C VAL A 672 16.19 -4.50 -5.43
N PHE A 673 17.07 -3.74 -6.08
CA PHE A 673 17.43 -2.40 -5.66
C PHE A 673 17.06 -1.40 -6.77
N SER A 674 15.96 -0.68 -6.57
CA SER A 674 15.30 0.18 -7.57
C SER A 674 15.93 1.58 -7.69
N GLN A 675 15.53 2.37 -8.69
CA GLN A 675 15.97 3.78 -8.85
C GLN A 675 15.35 4.70 -7.78
N ASP A 676 14.11 4.42 -7.39
CA ASP A 676 13.40 5.14 -6.32
C ASP A 676 13.90 4.80 -4.90
N GLY A 677 14.99 4.03 -4.78
CA GLY A 677 15.55 3.61 -3.49
C GLY A 677 14.87 2.39 -2.87
N THR A 678 13.82 1.84 -3.49
CA THR A 678 13.13 0.64 -2.98
C THR A 678 14.07 -0.57 -2.94
N VAL A 679 14.13 -1.21 -1.76
CA VAL A 679 14.77 -2.52 -1.54
C VAL A 679 13.69 -3.55 -1.23
N GLY A 680 13.58 -4.60 -2.03
CA GLY A 680 12.51 -5.58 -1.87
C GLY A 680 12.87 -6.96 -2.41
N SER A 681 12.08 -7.97 -2.05
CA SER A 681 12.15 -9.29 -2.69
C SER A 681 11.26 -9.31 -3.93
N CYS A 682 11.72 -9.96 -5.00
CA CYS A 682 10.99 -10.06 -6.26
C CYS A 682 11.29 -11.38 -6.98
N ARG A 683 10.46 -11.66 -7.99
CA ARG A 683 10.70 -12.73 -8.96
C ARG A 683 11.48 -12.14 -10.12
N LEU A 684 12.55 -12.82 -10.55
CA LEU A 684 13.16 -12.47 -11.82
C LEU A 684 12.16 -12.74 -12.96
N VAL A 685 12.01 -11.75 -13.83
CA VAL A 685 11.25 -11.84 -15.07
C VAL A 685 12.22 -12.07 -16.23
N GLU A 686 11.71 -12.54 -17.37
CA GLU A 686 12.52 -12.68 -18.58
C GLU A 686 13.18 -11.33 -18.96
N PRO A 687 14.45 -11.31 -19.41
CA PRO A 687 15.34 -12.43 -19.77
C PRO A 687 15.97 -13.20 -18.60
N PHE A 688 15.83 -12.71 -17.37
CA PHE A 688 16.64 -13.16 -16.24
C PHE A 688 16.21 -14.52 -15.66
N ARG A 689 15.11 -15.11 -16.15
CA ARG A 689 14.70 -16.47 -15.76
C ARG A 689 15.55 -17.58 -16.39
N LEU A 690 16.31 -17.27 -17.44
CA LEU A 690 17.26 -18.21 -18.04
C LEU A 690 18.56 -18.39 -17.23
N LEU A 691 18.70 -17.67 -16.12
CA LEU A 691 19.84 -17.80 -15.23
C LEU A 691 19.80 -19.13 -14.46
N ALA A 692 20.97 -19.60 -14.02
CA ALA A 692 21.07 -20.85 -13.26
C ALA A 692 20.36 -20.73 -11.89
N PRO A 693 19.66 -21.76 -11.41
CA PRO A 693 18.98 -21.68 -10.13
C PRO A 693 19.94 -21.44 -8.95
N ILE A 694 19.42 -20.83 -7.89
CA ILE A 694 20.11 -20.84 -6.59
C ILE A 694 19.99 -22.22 -5.94
N SER A 695 21.00 -22.63 -5.17
CA SER A 695 21.02 -23.97 -4.56
C SER A 695 20.37 -23.99 -3.18
N ASP A 696 20.64 -22.95 -2.37
CA ASP A 696 20.09 -22.78 -1.04
C ASP A 696 19.72 -21.30 -0.82
N PRO A 697 18.43 -20.96 -0.61
CA PRO A 697 18.00 -19.59 -0.33
C PRO A 697 18.55 -19.03 1.01
N ASN A 698 19.10 -19.88 1.87
CA ASN A 698 19.78 -19.44 3.10
C ASN A 698 21.20 -18.94 2.85
N GLU A 699 21.81 -19.29 1.72
CA GLU A 699 23.19 -18.94 1.39
C GLU A 699 23.25 -17.98 0.20
N GLU A 700 22.50 -18.28 -0.86
CA GLU A 700 22.56 -17.62 -2.17
C GLU A 700 21.26 -16.88 -2.49
N VAL A 701 21.37 -15.79 -3.26
CA VAL A 701 20.24 -15.01 -3.78
C VAL A 701 20.65 -14.27 -5.06
N TYR A 702 19.70 -13.97 -5.94
CA TYR A 702 19.95 -13.03 -7.02
C TYR A 702 19.81 -11.57 -6.56
N VAL A 703 20.63 -10.69 -7.08
CA VAL A 703 20.50 -9.24 -6.93
C VAL A 703 20.16 -8.66 -8.29
N LEU A 704 19.01 -7.97 -8.38
CA LEU A 704 18.62 -7.15 -9.50
C LEU A 704 18.89 -5.68 -9.16
N ASP A 705 19.94 -5.10 -9.77
CA ASP A 705 20.26 -3.68 -9.62
C ASP A 705 19.71 -2.89 -10.80
N GLU A 706 18.77 -1.98 -10.52
CA GLU A 706 18.15 -1.07 -11.49
C GLU A 706 18.59 0.38 -11.28
N SER A 707 19.45 0.66 -10.29
CA SER A 707 19.88 2.02 -9.96
C SER A 707 20.82 2.67 -10.96
N SER A 708 21.49 1.86 -11.78
CA SER A 708 22.34 2.35 -12.85
C SER A 708 21.56 2.41 -14.16
N ALA A 709 22.11 3.06 -15.19
CA ALA A 709 21.50 3.11 -16.53
C ALA A 709 21.40 1.75 -17.25
N VAL A 710 21.70 0.64 -16.55
CA VAL A 710 21.61 -0.74 -17.02
C VAL A 710 21.06 -1.62 -15.89
N ASN A 711 20.08 -2.49 -16.22
CA ASN A 711 19.60 -3.51 -15.30
C ASN A 711 20.54 -4.71 -15.29
N ILE A 712 21.03 -5.11 -14.13
CA ILE A 712 21.96 -6.24 -13.97
C ILE A 712 21.41 -7.22 -12.94
N ALA A 713 21.41 -8.51 -13.28
CA ALA A 713 21.09 -9.60 -12.37
C ALA A 713 22.36 -10.39 -12.01
N ILE A 714 22.70 -10.48 -10.72
CA ILE A 714 23.94 -11.11 -10.23
C ILE A 714 23.60 -12.14 -9.15
N LYS A 715 24.12 -13.36 -9.25
CA LYS A 715 24.01 -14.35 -8.17
C LYS A 715 25.06 -14.05 -7.10
N MET A 716 24.65 -13.90 -5.85
CA MET A 716 25.51 -13.50 -4.73
C MET A 716 25.15 -14.26 -3.46
N THR A 717 26.08 -14.34 -2.51
CA THR A 717 25.81 -14.77 -1.14
C THR A 717 25.23 -13.62 -0.31
N TRP A 718 24.51 -13.92 0.77
CA TRP A 718 23.93 -12.88 1.64
C TRP A 718 24.95 -11.87 2.20
N ASN A 719 26.19 -12.30 2.45
CA ASN A 719 27.26 -11.39 2.89
C ASN A 719 27.70 -10.46 1.75
N GLU A 720 27.86 -11.01 0.54
CA GLU A 720 28.20 -10.20 -0.64
C GLU A 720 27.09 -9.19 -0.96
N VAL A 721 25.81 -9.53 -0.77
CA VAL A 721 24.69 -8.58 -0.95
C VAL A 721 24.80 -7.41 0.02
N LYS A 722 25.09 -7.68 1.30
CA LYS A 722 25.27 -6.63 2.33
C LYS A 722 26.45 -5.73 1.99
N ASP A 723 27.57 -6.31 1.55
CA ASP A 723 28.75 -5.56 1.11
C ASP A 723 28.48 -4.73 -0.14
N PHE A 724 27.72 -5.28 -1.10
CA PHE A 724 27.31 -4.58 -2.31
C PHE A 724 26.44 -3.37 -1.99
N TYR A 725 25.44 -3.56 -1.12
CA TYR A 725 24.58 -2.48 -0.64
C TYR A 725 25.38 -1.38 0.07
N ALA A 726 26.28 -1.74 0.99
CA ALA A 726 27.13 -0.78 1.70
C ALA A 726 28.03 0.05 0.75
N LYS A 727 28.60 -0.57 -0.29
CA LYS A 727 29.39 0.13 -1.30
C LYS A 727 28.54 1.07 -2.15
N ARG A 728 27.30 0.68 -2.47
CA ARG A 728 26.36 1.50 -3.24
C ARG A 728 25.99 2.79 -2.49
N THR A 729 25.88 2.72 -1.16
CA THR A 729 25.51 3.87 -0.32
C THR A 729 26.71 4.79 0.03
N GLN A 730 27.96 4.31 -0.11
CA GLN A 730 29.18 5.11 0.18
C GLN A 730 29.36 6.33 -0.74
N GLY A 731 28.77 6.36 -1.94
CA GLY A 731 28.84 7.51 -2.83
C GLY A 731 28.17 8.78 -2.29
N TYR A 732 27.31 8.64 -1.27
CA TYR A 732 26.60 9.75 -0.63
C TYR A 732 27.48 10.50 0.39
N GLU A 733 28.25 9.77 1.22
CA GLU A 733 29.12 10.36 2.26
C GLU A 733 30.25 11.25 1.70
N ALA A 734 30.50 11.22 0.39
CA ALA A 734 31.49 12.07 -0.29
C ALA A 734 30.89 13.38 -0.86
N LEU A 735 29.57 13.57 -0.77
CA LEU A 735 28.84 14.74 -1.25
C LEU A 735 28.41 15.71 -0.14
N GLU A 736 28.54 15.30 1.14
CA GLU A 736 28.59 16.19 2.31
C GLU A 736 30.02 16.70 2.56
#